data_AF-A0AAV7D156-F1
#
_entry.id   AF-A0AAV7D156-F1
#
_cell.length_a   1.000
_cell.length_b   1.000
_cell.length_c   1.000
_cell.angle_alpha   90.00
_cell.angle_beta   90.00
_cell.angle_gamma   90.00
#
_symmetry.space_group_name_H-M   'P 1'
#
loop_
_entity.id
_entity.type
_entity.pdbx_description
1 polymer ?
#
loop_
_entity_poly.entity_id
_entity_poly.type
_entity_poly.pdbx_seq_one_letter_code
_entity_poly.pdbx_strand_id
1 'polypeptide(L)'
;MTASGLRIVFTLDEVAFIQNLVFYIEAAYKVADYGMWERGDKTNQGIPELNASSVGMAKAALEAIDELDLFGAHGGPRSVIHVLPDDVEHCQSILYSMLPRASTSKEIDAGLLSIISYPAFAVEDISLVNVTKNEILTKLQGRYGCCRFLRDGYRTPREDPTRLHYDSTELKLFENIECEWPVFWTYLVIDGIFTGEEVQVQEYREALDGILIRGKNGIRLVPELYAVPHHKIEEEYHNPHTVDRIALGKLPHLWGQSLYILGSLLAEGFLAPGEIDPLNRRFSTAFKPDVVVQVSVLAETTEIKKMLKKNDIDVQSFSDVRPFRVQPARILSHLYAKLGINKAMKLSGRPYRHIGVLGTSKLYTIRNQIFTFTPQFTDQHHFYLALDSRMIVEMLRTELAYLTSCWRMTGRPTLTFPITHSMLNDDGTDIDPAILSTIRKLEDGYFGGARVKHGRISDFLTTSFYTHLSFLDADCDEKLLDDSSEGYYSPDNDYEYELGGYQVDHSENDEALDELDQYINHLQQSVASTTHLPPTSSTSSQYQTFSALHSTRDILSLMAKSKGLEVPNSSLFLPAKNLSGHRRSLNLLEVPQLNKPQTRETELNLPKDSHGNVDCEKLVEQLKECPTLQDQADILYVLCMIKGLDWDTNLNGQCGVTVHCLLSELYNTAGHKREWGLIRYISGLLRKRVEVLAEACTDILSHQKQLTVGLPPEPREKTITAPLPPEELADLIYEASGQDISIAVLTQEIMLYLAMYVRSQPSLFGEMLRLRIGLIIQVMATELARSLNCSGEEASESLMSLSPFDMKNLLHHILSGKEFGVERSMRPVESCATSPAISIHEMGHTGATKTERTGINRLRSEMKQFQTDRRYSADDQFLYGHSVNSSIYSSRSTRCSSPSSPTGTLSPTATSGPQLIWDDHQGQWLRRRRLDGAINRVPVGFYQKVWTLLQKCHGLSIDGYVLPSSSTREMTACEIKFAVHVESVLNHVPQPEYRQLLVEAIHVLTLVSDMDVDSIGGIILVDRIVHMASDMFLQDQKALGAGDFYLDQDPATGICNYFYDSAPSGAFGTMTYLTKAVAIYLQDFLPSSSCMMQ
;
A
#
# COMPACT_ATOMS: atom_id res chain seq x y z
N MET A 1 -28.48 -9.33 -23.57
CA MET A 1 -29.01 -10.01 -24.78
C MET A 1 -29.46 -11.45 -24.47
N THR A 2 -28.63 -12.29 -23.86
CA THR A 2 -29.08 -13.62 -23.40
C THR A 2 -30.25 -13.53 -22.43
N ALA A 3 -30.16 -12.66 -21.41
CA ALA A 3 -31.24 -12.40 -20.46
C ALA A 3 -32.54 -11.89 -21.11
N SER A 4 -32.47 -11.24 -22.29
CA SER A 4 -33.65 -10.80 -23.05
C SER A 4 -34.20 -11.89 -23.97
N GLY A 5 -33.72 -13.14 -23.86
CA GLY A 5 -34.19 -14.31 -24.62
C GLY A 5 -33.48 -14.54 -25.96
N LEU A 6 -32.47 -13.75 -26.30
CA LEU A 6 -31.71 -13.95 -27.54
C LEU A 6 -30.60 -15.00 -27.33
N ARG A 7 -30.67 -16.13 -28.03
CA ARG A 7 -29.64 -17.17 -27.94
C ARG A 7 -28.43 -16.81 -28.81
N ILE A 8 -27.31 -16.50 -28.17
CA ILE A 8 -26.03 -16.13 -28.82
C ILE A 8 -24.95 -17.19 -28.58
N VAL A 9 -24.96 -17.83 -27.41
CA VAL A 9 -24.02 -18.88 -27.01
C VAL A 9 -24.72 -20.23 -27.14
N PHE A 10 -24.04 -21.21 -27.71
CA PHE A 10 -24.60 -22.51 -28.10
C PHE A 10 -23.85 -23.71 -27.50
N THR A 11 -22.56 -23.59 -27.20
CA THR A 11 -21.74 -24.72 -26.71
C THR A 11 -21.04 -24.41 -25.38
N LEU A 12 -20.67 -25.46 -24.64
CA LEU A 12 -19.86 -25.31 -23.42
C LEU A 12 -18.43 -24.84 -23.72
N ASP A 13 -17.94 -25.08 -24.94
CA ASP A 13 -16.68 -24.51 -25.39
C ASP A 13 -16.79 -22.97 -25.45
N GLU A 14 -17.86 -22.43 -26.03
CA GLU A 14 -18.07 -20.97 -26.06
C GLU A 14 -18.25 -20.38 -24.65
N VAL A 15 -18.88 -21.13 -23.73
CA VAL A 15 -18.95 -20.75 -22.30
C VAL A 15 -17.55 -20.68 -21.70
N ALA A 16 -16.73 -21.71 -21.88
CA ALA A 16 -15.35 -21.71 -21.39
C ALA A 16 -14.52 -20.57 -21.98
N PHE A 17 -14.72 -20.25 -23.27
CA PHE A 17 -14.07 -19.10 -23.91
C PHE A 17 -14.46 -17.77 -23.22
N ILE A 18 -15.75 -17.55 -22.97
CA ILE A 18 -16.24 -16.36 -22.26
C ILE A 18 -15.72 -16.32 -20.81
N GLN A 19 -15.68 -17.45 -20.11
CA GLN A 19 -15.10 -17.55 -18.77
C GLN A 19 -13.60 -17.18 -18.76
N ASN A 20 -12.85 -17.53 -19.81
CA ASN A 20 -11.45 -17.10 -19.94
C ASN A 20 -11.32 -15.61 -20.30
N LEU A 21 -12.27 -15.03 -21.04
CA LEU A 21 -12.32 -13.58 -21.25
C LEU A 21 -12.55 -12.82 -19.94
N VAL A 22 -13.34 -13.38 -19.01
CA VAL A 22 -13.47 -12.83 -17.65
C VAL A 22 -12.10 -12.76 -16.97
N PHE A 23 -11.30 -13.83 -17.03
CA PHE A 23 -9.96 -13.84 -16.44
C PHE A 23 -8.97 -12.85 -17.08
N TYR A 24 -9.23 -12.47 -18.33
CA TYR A 24 -8.47 -11.44 -19.02
C TYR A 24 -8.86 -10.03 -18.53
N ILE A 25 -10.16 -9.73 -18.42
CA ILE A 25 -10.63 -8.39 -18.03
C ILE A 25 -10.58 -8.14 -16.53
N GLU A 26 -10.56 -9.17 -15.68
CA GLU A 26 -10.42 -9.01 -14.23
C GLU A 26 -9.09 -8.36 -13.83
N ALA A 27 -8.08 -8.40 -14.69
CA ALA A 27 -6.79 -7.72 -14.48
C ALA A 27 -6.80 -6.24 -14.90
N ALA A 28 -7.93 -5.68 -15.40
CA ALA A 28 -7.99 -4.31 -15.93
C ALA A 28 -7.54 -3.23 -14.93
N TYR A 29 -7.69 -3.48 -13.63
CA TYR A 29 -7.26 -2.55 -12.58
C TYR A 29 -5.74 -2.33 -12.51
N LYS A 30 -4.94 -3.21 -13.13
CA LYS A 30 -3.47 -3.13 -13.15
C LYS A 30 -2.85 -3.11 -14.55
N VAL A 31 -3.64 -3.28 -15.60
CA VAL A 31 -3.15 -3.30 -16.98
C VAL A 31 -3.26 -1.89 -17.57
N ALA A 32 -2.11 -1.29 -17.90
CA ALA A 32 -2.07 -0.05 -18.65
C ALA A 32 -2.52 -0.28 -20.10
N ASP A 33 -3.32 0.63 -20.64
CA ASP A 33 -3.88 0.53 -21.98
C ASP A 33 -3.81 1.86 -22.76
N TYR A 34 -4.34 1.86 -23.98
CA TYR A 34 -4.39 3.05 -24.83
C TYR A 34 -5.62 3.94 -24.60
N GLY A 35 -6.46 3.58 -23.62
CA GLY A 35 -7.75 4.22 -23.34
C GLY A 35 -8.73 4.14 -24.52
N MET A 36 -9.93 4.70 -24.32
CA MET A 36 -10.98 4.71 -25.34
C MET A 36 -10.66 5.56 -26.58
N TRP A 37 -9.61 6.39 -26.49
CA TRP A 37 -9.15 7.25 -27.59
C TRP A 37 -8.01 6.63 -28.40
N GLU A 38 -7.56 5.42 -28.06
CA GLU A 38 -6.52 4.67 -28.78
C GLU A 38 -5.15 5.39 -28.83
N ARG A 39 -4.82 6.17 -27.79
CA ARG A 39 -3.61 7.01 -27.73
C ARG A 39 -2.72 6.77 -26.53
N GLY A 40 -3.25 6.19 -25.47
CA GLY A 40 -2.56 6.05 -24.19
C GLY A 40 -2.43 7.40 -23.52
N ASP A 41 -1.21 7.81 -23.21
CA ASP A 41 -0.91 9.08 -22.57
C ASP A 41 -1.30 10.30 -23.43
N LYS A 42 -1.50 11.44 -22.76
CA LYS A 42 -1.91 12.70 -23.39
C LYS A 42 -0.96 13.19 -24.48
N THR A 43 0.33 12.86 -24.40
CA THR A 43 1.32 13.25 -25.42
C THR A 43 1.19 12.45 -26.72
N ASN A 44 0.38 11.38 -26.71
CA ASN A 44 0.14 10.52 -27.86
C ASN A 44 1.46 9.97 -28.42
N GLN A 45 2.36 9.52 -27.54
CA GLN A 45 3.66 8.92 -27.89
C GLN A 45 3.62 7.38 -27.89
N GLY A 46 2.42 6.79 -27.85
CA GLY A 46 2.24 5.34 -27.77
C GLY A 46 2.56 4.74 -26.40
N ILE A 47 2.56 5.57 -25.35
CA ILE A 47 2.80 5.14 -23.97
C ILE A 47 1.46 4.75 -23.34
N PRO A 48 1.23 3.47 -22.98
CA PRO A 48 0.00 3.07 -22.29
C PRO A 48 -0.02 3.60 -20.85
N GLU A 49 -1.22 3.86 -20.34
CA GLU A 49 -1.43 4.25 -18.94
C GLU A 49 -2.73 3.63 -18.41
N LEU A 50 -2.91 3.62 -17.09
CA LEU A 50 -4.17 3.17 -16.51
C LEU A 50 -5.25 4.22 -16.75
N ASN A 51 -6.30 3.87 -17.51
CA ASN A 51 -7.41 4.77 -17.84
C ASN A 51 -8.67 4.38 -17.04
N ALA A 52 -9.22 5.33 -16.28
CA ALA A 52 -10.40 5.11 -15.44
C ALA A 52 -11.63 4.65 -16.26
N SER A 53 -11.79 5.14 -17.49
CA SER A 53 -12.86 4.68 -18.40
C SER A 53 -12.79 3.18 -18.66
N SER A 54 -11.60 2.63 -18.87
CA SER A 54 -11.40 1.21 -19.14
C SER A 54 -11.66 0.36 -17.90
N VAL A 55 -11.14 0.80 -16.74
CA VAL A 55 -11.40 0.13 -15.45
C VAL A 55 -12.89 0.13 -15.11
N GLY A 56 -13.58 1.25 -15.32
CA GLY A 56 -15.02 1.38 -15.06
C GLY A 56 -15.88 0.49 -15.96
N MET A 57 -15.53 0.39 -17.24
CA MET A 57 -16.22 -0.51 -18.17
C MET A 57 -15.94 -1.99 -17.84
N ALA A 58 -14.69 -2.34 -17.51
CA ALA A 58 -14.33 -3.70 -17.09
C ALA A 58 -15.08 -4.11 -15.82
N LYS A 59 -15.10 -3.24 -14.79
CA LYS A 59 -15.89 -3.44 -13.57
C LYS A 59 -17.36 -3.72 -13.90
N ALA A 60 -17.97 -2.87 -14.72
CA ALA A 60 -19.37 -3.02 -15.06
C ALA A 60 -19.65 -4.32 -15.83
N ALA A 61 -18.74 -4.74 -16.70
CA ALA A 61 -18.83 -6.00 -17.43
C ALA A 61 -18.72 -7.22 -16.49
N LEU A 62 -17.77 -7.20 -15.55
CA LEU A 62 -17.58 -8.25 -14.54
C LEU A 62 -18.84 -8.42 -13.67
N GLU A 63 -19.36 -7.32 -13.13
CA GLU A 63 -20.60 -7.35 -12.35
C GLU A 63 -21.83 -7.75 -13.16
N ALA A 64 -21.86 -7.45 -14.47
CA ALA A 64 -23.00 -7.77 -15.32
C ALA A 64 -23.03 -9.23 -15.78
N ILE A 65 -21.87 -9.90 -15.84
CA ILE A 65 -21.74 -11.29 -16.30
C ILE A 65 -21.72 -12.29 -15.14
N ASP A 66 -21.45 -11.84 -13.90
CA ASP A 66 -21.43 -12.70 -12.72
C ASP A 66 -22.76 -13.43 -12.52
N GLU A 67 -22.67 -14.74 -12.28
CA GLU A 67 -23.79 -15.67 -12.11
C GLU A 67 -24.81 -15.66 -13.28
N LEU A 68 -24.40 -15.17 -14.46
CA LEU A 68 -25.24 -15.17 -15.66
C LEU A 68 -25.18 -16.53 -16.36
N ASP A 69 -26.34 -17.15 -16.55
CA ASP A 69 -26.48 -18.32 -17.41
C ASP A 69 -26.47 -17.91 -18.90
N LEU A 70 -25.40 -18.27 -19.62
CA LEU A 70 -25.20 -17.92 -21.02
C LEU A 70 -26.15 -18.63 -21.99
N PHE A 71 -26.84 -19.70 -21.57
CA PHE A 71 -27.90 -20.33 -22.35
C PHE A 71 -29.30 -19.80 -21.97
N GLY A 72 -29.39 -18.86 -21.03
CA GLY A 72 -30.65 -18.28 -20.56
C GLY A 72 -31.53 -19.31 -19.86
N ALA A 73 -32.84 -19.25 -20.07
CA ALA A 73 -33.81 -20.13 -19.38
C ALA A 73 -33.66 -21.64 -19.68
N HIS A 74 -32.84 -22.01 -20.66
CA HIS A 74 -32.58 -23.40 -21.05
C HIS A 74 -31.20 -23.89 -20.60
N GLY A 75 -30.42 -23.05 -19.91
CA GLY A 75 -29.12 -23.43 -19.40
C GLY A 75 -29.19 -24.24 -18.11
N GLY A 76 -28.01 -24.67 -17.70
CA GLY A 76 -27.82 -25.40 -16.46
C GLY A 76 -26.59 -24.87 -15.74
N PRO A 77 -26.24 -25.45 -14.58
CA PRO A 77 -25.14 -24.95 -13.76
C PRO A 77 -23.79 -24.85 -14.48
N ARG A 78 -23.59 -25.58 -15.59
CA ARG A 78 -22.37 -25.56 -16.41
C ARG A 78 -22.27 -24.39 -17.39
N SER A 79 -23.35 -23.66 -17.65
CA SER A 79 -23.38 -22.49 -18.53
C SER A 79 -23.36 -21.15 -17.77
N VAL A 80 -23.21 -21.21 -16.45
CA VAL A 80 -23.08 -20.06 -15.56
C VAL A 80 -21.64 -19.57 -15.54
N ILE A 81 -21.46 -18.26 -15.66
CA ILE A 81 -20.16 -17.59 -15.51
C ILE A 81 -19.96 -17.20 -14.05
N HIS A 82 -18.75 -17.44 -13.53
CA HIS A 82 -18.39 -17.05 -12.18
C HIS A 82 -17.34 -15.94 -12.20
N VAL A 83 -17.58 -14.90 -11.40
CA VAL A 83 -16.64 -13.81 -11.15
C VAL A 83 -16.35 -13.75 -9.65
N LEU A 84 -15.07 -13.54 -9.29
CA LEU A 84 -14.71 -13.36 -7.89
C LEU A 84 -14.97 -11.90 -7.47
N PRO A 85 -15.60 -11.68 -6.30
CA PRO A 85 -15.94 -10.33 -5.84
C PRO A 85 -14.69 -9.50 -5.48
N ASP A 86 -13.59 -10.16 -5.09
CA ASP A 86 -12.34 -9.48 -4.77
C ASP A 86 -11.77 -8.74 -5.99
N ASP A 87 -11.85 -9.32 -7.19
CA ASP A 87 -11.38 -8.70 -8.45
C ASP A 87 -12.24 -7.49 -8.86
N VAL A 88 -13.55 -7.55 -8.62
CA VAL A 88 -14.47 -6.43 -8.84
C VAL A 88 -14.16 -5.27 -7.88
N GLU A 89 -13.89 -5.58 -6.61
CA GLU A 89 -13.58 -4.58 -5.60
C GLU A 89 -12.21 -3.91 -5.86
N HIS A 90 -11.22 -4.63 -6.41
CA HIS A 90 -9.98 -3.99 -6.88
C HIS A 90 -10.24 -2.92 -7.94
N CYS A 91 -11.12 -3.19 -8.91
CA CYS A 91 -11.54 -2.17 -9.88
C CYS A 91 -12.27 -1.01 -9.21
N GLN A 92 -13.13 -1.27 -8.23
CA GLN A 92 -13.87 -0.24 -7.48
C GLN A 92 -12.94 0.70 -6.70
N SER A 93 -11.96 0.12 -5.99
CA SER A 93 -10.97 0.87 -5.20
C SER A 93 -10.17 1.83 -6.08
N ILE A 94 -9.73 1.35 -7.25
CA ILE A 94 -9.01 2.14 -8.25
C ILE A 94 -9.88 3.28 -8.80
N LEU A 95 -11.16 3.02 -9.08
CA LEU A 95 -12.07 4.08 -9.54
C LEU A 95 -12.28 5.16 -8.47
N TYR A 96 -12.44 4.77 -7.21
CA TYR A 96 -12.57 5.70 -6.08
C TYR A 96 -11.34 6.59 -5.90
N SER A 97 -10.14 6.05 -6.15
CA SER A 97 -8.89 6.80 -5.99
C SER A 97 -8.50 7.61 -7.24
N MET A 98 -8.99 7.21 -8.41
CA MET A 98 -8.74 7.91 -9.66
C MET A 98 -9.66 9.09 -9.86
N LEU A 99 -10.98 8.88 -9.73
CA LEU A 99 -11.96 9.92 -10.06
C LEU A 99 -11.85 11.16 -9.16
N PRO A 100 -12.09 12.37 -9.69
CA PRO A 100 -12.60 12.67 -11.04
C PRO A 100 -11.54 12.59 -12.15
N ARG A 101 -10.27 12.32 -11.84
CA ARG A 101 -9.20 12.23 -12.83
C ARG A 101 -9.32 10.96 -13.68
N ALA A 102 -8.99 11.10 -14.97
CA ALA A 102 -9.08 9.99 -15.92
C ALA A 102 -7.84 9.10 -15.95
N SER A 103 -6.64 9.68 -15.83
CA SER A 103 -5.36 8.97 -15.84
C SER A 103 -4.24 9.84 -15.27
N THR A 104 -3.00 9.33 -15.22
CA THR A 104 -1.82 10.08 -14.74
C THR A 104 -1.56 11.35 -15.56
N SER A 105 -1.78 11.29 -16.87
CA SER A 105 -1.56 12.41 -17.81
C SER A 105 -2.81 13.20 -18.18
N LYS A 106 -4.00 12.75 -17.77
CA LYS A 106 -5.28 13.42 -18.04
C LYS A 106 -5.99 13.76 -16.74
N GLU A 107 -5.92 15.03 -16.33
CA GLU A 107 -6.58 15.50 -15.10
C GLU A 107 -8.10 15.35 -15.11
N ILE A 108 -8.73 15.30 -16.29
CA ILE A 108 -10.16 15.05 -16.52
C ILE A 108 -10.37 14.56 -17.96
N ASP A 109 -11.40 13.73 -18.20
CA ASP A 109 -11.80 13.26 -19.54
C ASP A 109 -13.33 13.13 -19.62
N ALA A 110 -13.94 13.58 -20.73
CA ALA A 110 -15.38 13.51 -20.94
C ALA A 110 -15.89 12.07 -21.16
N GLY A 111 -15.00 11.15 -21.53
CA GLY A 111 -15.25 9.71 -21.60
C GLY A 111 -15.69 9.09 -20.28
N LEU A 112 -15.38 9.74 -19.15
CA LEU A 112 -15.84 9.30 -17.82
C LEU A 112 -17.36 9.33 -17.67
N LEU A 113 -18.09 10.11 -18.50
CA LEU A 113 -19.56 10.07 -18.55
C LEU A 113 -20.09 8.65 -18.81
N SER A 114 -19.37 7.84 -19.59
CA SER A 114 -19.78 6.45 -19.90
C SER A 114 -19.69 5.51 -18.71
N ILE A 115 -18.92 5.85 -17.67
CA ILE A 115 -18.74 5.00 -16.48
C ILE A 115 -19.50 5.51 -15.26
N ILE A 116 -19.69 6.82 -15.11
CA ILE A 116 -20.48 7.40 -14.01
C ILE A 116 -21.98 7.32 -14.27
N SER A 117 -22.37 7.14 -15.54
CA SER A 117 -23.75 7.04 -16.00
C SER A 117 -23.90 5.84 -16.95
N TYR A 118 -24.93 5.86 -17.80
CA TYR A 118 -25.14 4.85 -18.83
C TYR A 118 -23.94 4.81 -19.81
N PRO A 119 -23.43 3.62 -20.18
CA PRO A 119 -23.99 2.29 -19.87
C PRO A 119 -23.48 1.62 -18.59
N ALA A 120 -22.36 2.08 -18.01
CA ALA A 120 -21.66 1.25 -17.02
C ALA A 120 -22.26 1.37 -15.60
N PHE A 121 -22.65 2.57 -15.17
CA PHE A 121 -23.03 2.87 -13.78
C PHE A 121 -22.03 2.29 -12.75
N ALA A 122 -20.74 2.37 -13.08
CA ALA A 122 -19.68 1.66 -12.38
C ALA A 122 -19.35 2.26 -11.01
N VAL A 123 -19.65 3.54 -10.78
CA VAL A 123 -19.32 4.28 -9.56
C VAL A 123 -20.49 4.24 -8.59
N GLU A 124 -20.25 3.77 -7.37
CA GLU A 124 -21.29 3.62 -6.35
C GLU A 124 -21.51 4.85 -5.45
N ASP A 125 -20.56 5.78 -5.40
CA ASP A 125 -20.69 7.00 -4.59
C ASP A 125 -21.27 8.16 -5.41
N ILE A 126 -22.48 8.55 -5.06
CA ILE A 126 -23.19 9.67 -5.70
C ILE A 126 -22.43 11.00 -5.58
N SER A 127 -21.69 11.23 -4.49
CA SER A 127 -20.90 12.44 -4.31
C SER A 127 -19.76 12.48 -5.32
N LEU A 128 -19.08 11.34 -5.55
CA LEU A 128 -18.02 11.20 -6.53
C LEU A 128 -18.54 11.29 -7.97
N VAL A 129 -19.71 10.70 -8.25
CA VAL A 129 -20.41 10.86 -9.54
C VAL A 129 -20.68 12.34 -9.82
N ASN A 130 -21.25 13.05 -8.86
CA ASN A 130 -21.59 14.47 -9.01
C ASN A 130 -20.35 15.35 -9.14
N VAL A 131 -19.30 15.12 -8.35
CA VAL A 131 -18.02 15.84 -8.48
C VAL A 131 -17.40 15.61 -9.86
N THR A 132 -17.39 14.37 -10.33
CA THR A 132 -16.84 14.02 -11.65
C THR A 132 -17.64 14.69 -12.77
N LYS A 133 -18.98 14.59 -12.74
CA LYS A 133 -19.85 15.26 -13.71
C LYS A 133 -19.62 16.78 -13.71
N ASN A 134 -19.58 17.41 -12.53
CA ASN A 134 -19.36 18.85 -12.42
C ASN A 134 -17.99 19.29 -12.95
N GLU A 135 -16.93 18.53 -12.70
CA GLU A 135 -15.59 18.81 -13.25
C GLU A 135 -15.58 18.71 -14.79
N ILE A 136 -16.24 17.69 -15.36
CA ILE A 136 -16.38 17.56 -16.82
C ILE A 136 -17.13 18.78 -17.39
N LEU A 137 -18.26 19.14 -16.80
CA LEU A 137 -19.07 20.27 -17.28
C LEU A 137 -18.34 21.60 -17.13
N THR A 138 -17.60 21.79 -16.02
CA THR A 138 -16.90 23.06 -15.75
C THR A 138 -15.67 23.24 -16.65
N LYS A 139 -14.93 22.16 -16.93
CA LYS A 139 -13.65 22.25 -17.65
C LYS A 139 -13.72 21.90 -19.13
N LEU A 140 -14.64 21.02 -19.53
CA LEU A 140 -14.64 20.44 -20.88
C LEU A 140 -15.85 20.85 -21.73
N GLN A 141 -16.93 21.36 -21.13
CA GLN A 141 -18.11 21.77 -21.90
C GLN A 141 -17.85 23.02 -22.74
N GLY A 142 -18.26 22.99 -24.00
CA GLY A 142 -18.26 24.11 -24.93
C GLY A 142 -19.65 24.37 -25.53
N ARG A 143 -19.70 25.12 -26.65
CA ARG A 143 -20.95 25.54 -27.33
C ARG A 143 -21.54 24.50 -28.29
N TYR A 144 -20.82 23.40 -28.56
CA TYR A 144 -21.18 22.35 -29.52
C TYR A 144 -21.02 20.92 -28.95
N GLY A 145 -20.72 20.78 -27.67
CA GLY A 145 -20.43 19.50 -27.02
C GLY A 145 -19.43 19.66 -25.88
N CYS A 146 -18.71 18.58 -25.57
CA CYS A 146 -17.54 18.65 -24.69
C CYS A 146 -16.26 18.33 -25.47
N CYS A 147 -15.14 18.94 -25.08
CA CYS A 147 -13.82 18.47 -25.50
C CYS A 147 -13.55 17.10 -24.86
N ARG A 148 -12.71 16.27 -25.48
CA ARG A 148 -12.39 14.93 -24.92
C ARG A 148 -11.63 15.06 -23.61
N PHE A 149 -10.56 15.84 -23.61
CA PHE A 149 -9.78 16.23 -22.43
C PHE A 149 -9.04 17.55 -22.75
N LEU A 150 -8.47 18.21 -21.74
CA LEU A 150 -7.75 19.49 -21.90
C LEU A 150 -6.50 19.32 -22.76
N ARG A 151 -6.23 20.30 -23.64
CA ARG A 151 -5.11 20.30 -24.60
C ARG A 151 -5.10 19.12 -25.56
N ASP A 152 -6.28 18.63 -25.93
CA ASP A 152 -6.43 17.61 -26.95
C ASP A 152 -6.23 18.19 -28.36
N GLY A 153 -5.21 17.70 -29.07
CA GLY A 153 -4.87 18.16 -30.41
C GLY A 153 -5.69 17.56 -31.54
N TYR A 154 -6.50 16.53 -31.31
CA TYR A 154 -7.12 15.79 -32.41
C TYR A 154 -8.03 16.63 -33.29
N ARG A 155 -7.69 16.67 -34.58
CA ARG A 155 -8.31 17.45 -35.65
C ARG A 155 -8.39 18.95 -35.36
N THR A 156 -7.61 19.45 -34.40
CA THR A 156 -7.49 20.89 -34.19
C THR A 156 -6.78 21.53 -35.38
N PRO A 157 -7.01 22.82 -35.68
CA PRO A 157 -6.35 23.49 -36.81
C PRO A 157 -4.83 23.56 -36.75
N ARG A 158 -4.25 23.38 -35.55
CA ARG A 158 -2.80 23.39 -35.31
C ARG A 158 -2.18 21.99 -35.35
N GLU A 159 -2.99 20.92 -35.43
CA GLU A 159 -2.48 19.56 -35.53
C GLU A 159 -1.84 19.31 -36.90
N ASP A 160 -0.70 18.64 -36.91
CA ASP A 160 -0.13 18.06 -38.13
C ASP A 160 -0.77 16.68 -38.40
N PRO A 161 -1.65 16.55 -39.41
CA PRO A 161 -2.34 15.29 -39.69
C PRO A 161 -1.43 14.23 -40.33
N THR A 162 -0.20 14.59 -40.73
CA THR A 162 0.74 13.64 -41.34
C THR A 162 1.52 12.84 -40.32
N ARG A 163 1.45 13.23 -39.04
CA ARG A 163 2.23 12.65 -37.96
C ARG A 163 1.34 11.98 -36.92
N LEU A 164 1.77 10.80 -36.46
CA LEU A 164 1.04 10.06 -35.44
C LEU A 164 1.24 10.64 -34.03
N HIS A 165 2.45 11.10 -33.69
CA HIS A 165 2.84 11.51 -32.34
C HIS A 165 3.12 13.02 -32.25
N TYR A 166 2.70 13.67 -31.15
CA TYR A 166 2.91 15.11 -30.94
C TYR A 166 4.33 15.45 -30.52
N ASP A 167 4.84 16.62 -30.92
CA ASP A 167 6.04 17.17 -30.28
C ASP A 167 5.72 17.58 -28.85
N SER A 168 6.71 17.48 -27.98
CA SER A 168 6.50 17.70 -26.55
C SER A 168 5.91 19.09 -26.26
N THR A 169 6.27 20.11 -27.02
CA THR A 169 5.75 21.48 -26.83
C THR A 169 4.40 21.76 -27.51
N GLU A 170 3.85 20.86 -28.32
CA GLU A 170 2.63 21.12 -29.10
C GLU A 170 1.36 21.17 -28.26
N LEU A 171 1.29 20.45 -27.14
CA LEU A 171 0.08 20.38 -26.32
C LEU A 171 -0.44 21.75 -25.90
N LYS A 172 0.46 22.69 -25.55
CA LYS A 172 0.06 24.06 -25.22
C LYS A 172 -0.55 24.82 -26.40
N LEU A 173 -0.21 24.48 -27.63
CA LEU A 173 -0.81 25.09 -28.81
C LEU A 173 -2.28 24.68 -28.98
N PHE A 174 -2.70 23.54 -28.43
CA PHE A 174 -4.09 23.08 -28.54
C PHE A 174 -5.00 23.68 -27.48
N GLU A 175 -4.43 24.31 -26.45
CA GLU A 175 -5.16 24.95 -25.35
C GLU A 175 -6.16 25.99 -25.87
N ASN A 176 -7.42 25.88 -25.46
CA ASN A 176 -8.57 26.70 -25.84
C ASN A 176 -9.07 26.54 -27.29
N ILE A 177 -8.45 25.70 -28.12
CA ILE A 177 -8.89 25.44 -29.50
C ILE A 177 -9.28 23.97 -29.72
N GLU A 178 -9.36 23.18 -28.64
CA GLU A 178 -9.69 21.77 -28.66
C GLU A 178 -11.04 21.53 -29.34
N CYS A 179 -11.18 20.43 -30.09
CA CYS A 179 -12.43 20.10 -30.78
C CYS A 179 -13.54 19.71 -29.80
N GLU A 180 -14.77 20.17 -30.06
CA GLU A 180 -15.94 19.90 -29.24
C GLU A 180 -16.76 18.75 -29.85
N TRP A 181 -17.17 17.78 -29.04
CA TRP A 181 -17.81 16.55 -29.49
C TRP A 181 -19.28 16.47 -29.03
N PRO A 182 -20.26 16.46 -29.96
CA PRO A 182 -21.68 16.41 -29.62
C PRO A 182 -22.13 15.12 -28.90
N VAL A 183 -21.36 14.04 -29.01
CA VAL A 183 -21.69 12.75 -28.36
C VAL A 183 -21.84 12.90 -26.84
N PHE A 184 -21.10 13.80 -26.20
CA PHE A 184 -21.19 13.98 -24.75
C PHE A 184 -22.52 14.61 -24.31
N TRP A 185 -23.12 15.47 -25.12
CA TRP A 185 -24.48 15.94 -24.87
C TRP A 185 -25.52 14.81 -25.01
N THR A 186 -25.28 13.83 -25.88
CA THR A 186 -26.17 12.64 -25.94
C THR A 186 -26.07 11.79 -24.67
N TYR A 187 -24.89 11.68 -24.07
CA TYR A 187 -24.73 11.08 -22.73
C TYR A 187 -25.48 11.87 -21.67
N LEU A 188 -25.41 13.20 -21.68
CA LEU A 188 -26.11 14.04 -20.70
C LEU A 188 -27.64 14.00 -20.85
N VAL A 189 -28.16 13.85 -22.07
CA VAL A 189 -29.59 13.57 -22.27
C VAL A 189 -29.97 12.24 -21.62
N ILE A 190 -29.23 11.17 -21.89
CA ILE A 190 -29.52 9.84 -21.33
C ILE A 190 -29.39 9.86 -19.80
N ASP A 191 -28.34 10.49 -19.28
CA ASP A 191 -28.11 10.70 -17.85
C ASP A 191 -29.31 11.39 -17.18
N GLY A 192 -29.78 12.50 -17.76
CA GLY A 192 -30.93 13.24 -17.26
C GLY A 192 -32.21 12.41 -17.23
N ILE A 193 -32.39 11.48 -18.19
CA ILE A 193 -33.53 10.56 -18.19
C ILE A 193 -33.41 9.56 -17.03
N PHE A 194 -32.22 9.01 -16.79
CA PHE A 194 -32.00 8.05 -15.71
C PHE A 194 -32.09 8.68 -14.31
N THR A 195 -31.69 9.95 -14.16
CA THR A 195 -31.80 10.70 -12.90
C THR A 195 -33.17 11.34 -12.69
N GLY A 196 -34.01 11.41 -13.72
CA GLY A 196 -35.31 12.09 -13.68
C GLY A 196 -35.22 13.62 -13.75
N GLU A 197 -34.10 14.16 -14.23
CA GLU A 197 -33.86 15.60 -14.40
C GLU A 197 -34.39 16.11 -15.75
N GLU A 198 -35.71 16.37 -15.82
CA GLU A 198 -36.36 16.82 -17.07
C GLU A 198 -35.77 18.12 -17.64
N VAL A 199 -35.30 19.03 -16.77
CA VAL A 199 -34.66 20.30 -17.18
C VAL A 199 -33.37 20.03 -17.95
N GLN A 200 -32.51 19.13 -17.44
CA GLN A 200 -31.27 18.73 -18.12
C GLN A 200 -31.56 18.10 -19.48
N VAL A 201 -32.55 17.21 -19.53
CA VAL A 201 -32.96 16.54 -20.77
C VAL A 201 -33.38 17.56 -21.82
N GLN A 202 -34.22 18.52 -21.45
CA GLN A 202 -34.72 19.53 -22.38
C GLN A 202 -33.60 20.47 -22.85
N GLU A 203 -32.74 20.92 -21.94
CA GLU A 203 -31.60 21.79 -22.24
C GLU A 203 -30.68 21.17 -23.31
N TYR A 204 -30.22 19.93 -23.10
CA TYR A 204 -29.32 19.28 -24.04
C TYR A 204 -30.01 18.81 -25.33
N ARG A 205 -31.32 18.52 -25.31
CA ARG A 205 -32.09 18.25 -26.54
C ARG A 205 -32.18 19.51 -27.41
N GLU A 206 -32.45 20.67 -26.83
CA GLU A 206 -32.47 21.94 -27.54
C GLU A 206 -31.08 22.31 -28.09
N ALA A 207 -30.04 22.11 -27.27
CA ALA A 207 -28.66 22.33 -27.68
C ALA A 207 -28.26 21.44 -28.86
N LEU A 208 -28.57 20.14 -28.79
CA LEU A 208 -28.35 19.20 -29.90
C LEU A 208 -29.11 19.62 -31.16
N ASP A 209 -30.38 19.99 -31.04
CA ASP A 209 -31.19 20.42 -32.20
C ASP A 209 -30.62 21.64 -32.92
N GLY A 210 -29.90 22.51 -32.20
CA GLY A 210 -29.17 23.65 -32.76
C GLY A 210 -27.93 23.27 -33.59
N ILE A 211 -27.34 22.10 -33.35
CA ILE A 211 -26.07 21.67 -33.97
C ILE A 211 -26.18 20.42 -34.86
N LEU A 212 -27.33 19.76 -34.93
CA LEU A 212 -27.51 18.57 -35.78
C LEU A 212 -27.57 18.95 -37.27
N ILE A 213 -26.90 18.17 -38.11
CA ILE A 213 -26.86 18.40 -39.57
C ILE A 213 -28.04 17.69 -40.23
N ARG A 214 -28.77 18.39 -41.11
CA ARG A 214 -29.90 17.80 -41.85
C ARG A 214 -29.42 17.15 -43.14
N GLY A 215 -29.59 15.83 -43.25
CA GLY A 215 -29.28 15.04 -44.44
C GLY A 215 -30.32 15.19 -45.57
N LYS A 216 -30.12 14.45 -46.68
CA LYS A 216 -30.89 14.55 -47.94
C LYS A 216 -32.42 14.33 -47.80
N ASN A 217 -32.88 13.72 -46.71
CA ASN A 217 -34.29 13.44 -46.43
C ASN A 217 -34.79 14.12 -45.13
N GLY A 218 -34.08 15.12 -44.62
CA GLY A 218 -34.41 15.75 -43.33
C GLY A 218 -34.02 14.95 -42.09
N ILE A 219 -33.35 13.80 -42.28
CA ILE A 219 -32.76 12.99 -41.20
C ILE A 219 -31.72 13.84 -40.46
N ARG A 220 -31.82 13.90 -39.13
CA ARG A 220 -30.86 14.57 -38.25
C ARG A 220 -29.63 13.68 -38.07
N LEU A 221 -28.46 14.20 -38.42
CA LEU A 221 -27.19 13.50 -38.38
C LEU A 221 -26.28 14.14 -37.33
N VAL A 222 -25.76 13.31 -36.42
CA VAL A 222 -24.77 13.70 -35.41
C VAL A 222 -23.39 13.71 -36.07
N PRO A 223 -22.69 14.85 -36.17
CA PRO A 223 -21.31 14.89 -36.62
C PRO A 223 -20.35 14.33 -35.56
N GLU A 224 -19.15 13.93 -35.97
CA GLU A 224 -18.10 13.47 -35.06
C GLU A 224 -17.67 14.59 -34.10
N LEU A 225 -17.32 15.76 -34.64
CA LEU A 225 -16.85 16.90 -33.85
C LEU A 225 -17.01 18.26 -34.55
N TYR A 226 -16.79 19.32 -33.78
CA TYR A 226 -16.77 20.73 -34.19
C TYR A 226 -15.41 21.38 -33.89
N ALA A 227 -14.76 21.93 -34.93
CA ALA A 227 -13.44 22.54 -34.85
C ALA A 227 -13.45 24.04 -35.15
N VAL A 228 -12.51 24.78 -34.57
CA VAL A 228 -12.28 26.20 -34.88
C VAL A 228 -11.85 26.33 -36.36
N PRO A 229 -12.36 27.31 -37.12
CA PRO A 229 -11.86 27.55 -38.48
C PRO A 229 -10.40 28.03 -38.47
N HIS A 230 -9.57 27.53 -39.40
CA HIS A 230 -8.13 27.84 -39.45
C HIS A 230 -7.81 29.34 -39.54
N HIS A 231 -8.71 30.15 -40.11
CA HIS A 231 -8.53 31.61 -40.24
C HIS A 231 -8.93 32.40 -38.99
N LYS A 232 -9.48 31.76 -37.95
CA LYS A 232 -9.96 32.40 -36.71
C LYS A 232 -9.28 31.89 -35.43
N ILE A 233 -8.18 31.14 -35.57
CA ILE A 233 -7.44 30.58 -34.44
C ILE A 233 -6.99 31.70 -33.48
N GLU A 234 -6.43 32.77 -34.02
CA GLU A 234 -5.94 33.89 -33.20
C GLU A 234 -7.08 34.59 -32.44
N GLU A 235 -8.27 34.72 -33.05
CA GLU A 235 -9.45 35.29 -32.40
C GLU A 235 -9.88 34.44 -31.19
N GLU A 236 -9.88 33.12 -31.34
CA GLU A 236 -10.21 32.18 -30.26
C GLU A 236 -9.17 32.20 -29.12
N TYR A 237 -7.87 32.32 -29.40
CA TYR A 237 -6.87 32.45 -28.32
C TYR A 237 -7.04 33.72 -27.49
N HIS A 238 -7.41 34.85 -28.13
CA HIS A 238 -7.61 36.11 -27.40
C HIS A 238 -8.92 36.10 -26.60
N ASN A 239 -9.96 35.47 -27.14
CA ASN A 239 -11.27 35.36 -26.48
C ASN A 239 -11.79 33.92 -26.59
N PRO A 240 -11.39 33.02 -25.68
CA PRO A 240 -11.79 31.62 -25.70
C PRO A 240 -13.31 31.43 -25.76
N HIS A 241 -13.76 30.40 -26.48
CA HIS A 241 -15.15 29.99 -26.64
C HIS A 241 -16.06 30.98 -27.39
N THR A 242 -15.50 31.93 -28.15
CA THR A 242 -16.28 32.95 -28.87
C THR A 242 -16.45 32.66 -30.37
N VAL A 243 -15.55 31.89 -30.98
CA VAL A 243 -15.57 31.63 -32.42
C VAL A 243 -16.52 30.50 -32.78
N ASP A 244 -17.36 30.71 -33.80
CA ASP A 244 -18.24 29.66 -34.34
C ASP A 244 -17.44 28.56 -35.04
N ARG A 245 -17.75 27.31 -34.69
CA ARG A 245 -17.02 26.11 -35.13
C ARG A 245 -17.65 25.45 -36.35
N ILE A 246 -16.85 24.72 -37.10
CA ILE A 246 -17.26 23.95 -38.29
C ILE A 246 -17.28 22.45 -37.99
N ALA A 247 -18.29 21.75 -38.49
CA ALA A 247 -18.38 20.30 -38.36
C ALA A 247 -17.29 19.60 -39.19
N LEU A 248 -16.57 18.66 -38.58
CA LEU A 248 -15.54 17.83 -39.22
C LEU A 248 -15.71 16.36 -38.82
N GLY A 249 -14.95 15.48 -39.51
CA GLY A 249 -14.93 14.05 -39.22
C GLY A 249 -16.05 13.27 -39.92
N LYS A 250 -16.44 12.14 -39.34
CA LYS A 250 -17.47 11.23 -39.84
C LYS A 250 -18.87 11.85 -39.69
N LEU A 251 -19.72 11.65 -40.69
CA LEU A 251 -21.12 12.07 -40.67
C LEU A 251 -22.02 11.01 -41.36
N PRO A 252 -22.90 10.30 -40.62
CA PRO A 252 -23.05 10.36 -39.17
C PRO A 252 -21.86 9.71 -38.45
N HIS A 253 -21.52 10.23 -37.28
CA HIS A 253 -20.67 9.53 -36.33
C HIS A 253 -21.49 8.43 -35.65
N LEU A 254 -21.22 7.15 -35.97
CA LEU A 254 -22.08 6.02 -35.58
C LEU A 254 -22.29 5.91 -34.06
N TRP A 255 -21.24 6.10 -33.25
CA TRP A 255 -21.35 6.06 -31.80
C TRP A 255 -22.27 7.17 -31.27
N GLY A 256 -22.04 8.44 -31.67
CA GLY A 256 -22.92 9.55 -31.30
C GLY A 256 -24.35 9.42 -31.84
N GLN A 257 -24.50 8.94 -33.08
CA GLN A 257 -25.81 8.70 -33.69
C GLN A 257 -26.59 7.62 -32.95
N SER A 258 -25.93 6.55 -32.50
CA SER A 258 -26.58 5.47 -31.75
C SER A 258 -27.13 5.96 -30.40
N LEU A 259 -26.33 6.74 -29.65
CA LEU A 259 -26.75 7.32 -28.38
C LEU A 259 -27.82 8.40 -28.55
N TYR A 260 -27.75 9.21 -29.61
CA TYR A 260 -28.81 10.17 -29.94
C TYR A 260 -30.16 9.49 -30.20
N ILE A 261 -30.16 8.41 -31.01
CA ILE A 261 -31.37 7.64 -31.29
C ILE A 261 -31.90 7.02 -29.98
N LEU A 262 -31.02 6.41 -29.19
CA LEU A 262 -31.38 5.81 -27.90
C LEU A 262 -32.01 6.85 -26.95
N GLY A 263 -31.34 7.98 -26.74
CA GLY A 263 -31.84 9.07 -25.90
C GLY A 263 -33.17 9.64 -26.40
N SER A 264 -33.37 9.72 -27.71
CA SER A 264 -34.65 10.16 -28.29
C SER A 264 -35.78 9.17 -28.02
N LEU A 265 -35.52 7.86 -28.20
CA LEU A 265 -36.50 6.80 -27.93
C LEU A 265 -36.89 6.76 -26.45
N LEU A 266 -35.93 6.93 -25.54
CA LEU A 266 -36.17 7.01 -24.11
C LEU A 266 -36.97 8.26 -23.73
N ALA A 267 -36.56 9.43 -24.22
CA ALA A 267 -37.19 10.71 -23.87
C ALA A 267 -38.62 10.84 -24.44
N GLU A 268 -38.93 10.14 -25.54
CA GLU A 268 -40.27 10.08 -26.12
C GLU A 268 -41.14 8.93 -25.57
N GLY A 269 -40.58 8.10 -24.67
CA GLY A 269 -41.29 7.00 -24.02
C GLY A 269 -41.52 5.76 -24.90
N PHE A 270 -40.79 5.65 -26.02
CA PHE A 270 -40.77 4.43 -26.84
C PHE A 270 -39.97 3.29 -26.21
N LEU A 271 -39.01 3.64 -25.34
CA LEU A 271 -38.25 2.70 -24.51
C LEU A 271 -38.35 3.13 -23.06
N ALA A 272 -38.50 2.16 -22.15
CA ALA A 272 -38.35 2.38 -20.72
C ALA A 272 -36.88 2.17 -20.30
N PRO A 273 -36.38 2.93 -19.30
CA PRO A 273 -35.02 2.76 -18.80
C PRO A 273 -34.66 1.32 -18.38
N GLY A 274 -35.63 0.58 -17.84
CA GLY A 274 -35.43 -0.82 -17.43
C GLY A 274 -35.24 -1.81 -18.58
N GLU A 275 -35.59 -1.45 -19.82
CA GLU A 275 -35.37 -2.32 -21.00
C GLU A 275 -33.92 -2.32 -21.46
N ILE A 276 -33.19 -1.24 -21.20
CA ILE A 276 -31.77 -1.08 -21.58
C ILE A 276 -30.81 -1.28 -20.41
N ASP A 277 -31.34 -1.24 -19.18
CA ASP A 277 -30.63 -1.58 -17.93
C ASP A 277 -31.41 -2.68 -17.18
N PRO A 278 -31.42 -3.93 -17.70
CA PRO A 278 -32.19 -5.04 -17.12
C PRO A 278 -31.67 -5.49 -15.75
N LEU A 279 -30.40 -5.21 -15.45
CA LEU A 279 -29.76 -5.51 -14.16
C LEU A 279 -29.98 -4.39 -13.13
N ASN A 280 -30.67 -3.32 -13.51
CA ASN A 280 -30.93 -2.15 -12.67
C ASN A 280 -29.66 -1.53 -12.06
N ARG A 281 -28.55 -1.54 -12.82
CA ARG A 281 -27.27 -0.98 -12.41
C ARG A 281 -27.35 0.51 -12.12
N ARG A 282 -28.32 1.23 -12.69
CA ARG A 282 -28.59 2.64 -12.35
C ARG A 282 -28.83 2.90 -10.85
N PHE A 283 -29.19 1.88 -10.09
CA PHE A 283 -29.37 1.97 -8.63
C PHE A 283 -28.09 1.61 -7.85
N SER A 284 -26.93 1.53 -8.50
CA SER A 284 -25.65 1.27 -7.83
C SER A 284 -25.32 2.30 -6.75
N THR A 285 -25.79 3.54 -6.92
CA THR A 285 -25.65 4.67 -5.98
C THR A 285 -26.77 4.77 -4.94
N ALA A 286 -27.78 3.90 -4.99
CA ALA A 286 -28.86 3.90 -4.02
C ALA A 286 -28.35 3.53 -2.62
N PHE A 287 -29.00 4.05 -1.57
CA PHE A 287 -28.65 3.74 -0.18
C PHE A 287 -28.71 2.23 0.06
N LYS A 288 -27.58 1.67 0.51
CA LYS A 288 -27.46 0.25 0.88
C LYS A 288 -27.61 0.11 2.40
N PRO A 289 -28.36 -0.88 2.91
CA PRO A 289 -28.51 -1.10 4.34
C PRO A 289 -27.17 -1.48 4.97
N ASP A 290 -26.89 -1.07 6.21
CA ASP A 290 -25.58 -1.39 6.79
C ASP A 290 -25.39 -2.90 6.96
N VAL A 291 -24.25 -3.37 6.48
CA VAL A 291 -23.85 -4.78 6.50
C VAL A 291 -23.60 -5.22 7.94
N VAL A 292 -24.10 -6.42 8.27
CA VAL A 292 -23.79 -7.09 9.55
C VAL A 292 -22.97 -8.32 9.21
N VAL A 293 -21.71 -8.34 9.64
CA VAL A 293 -20.80 -9.45 9.40
C VAL A 293 -21.09 -10.56 10.40
N GLN A 294 -21.26 -11.78 9.91
CA GLN A 294 -21.49 -12.96 10.73
C GLN A 294 -20.15 -13.62 11.02
N VAL A 295 -19.83 -13.88 12.28
CA VAL A 295 -18.54 -14.44 12.68
C VAL A 295 -18.74 -15.72 13.47
N SER A 296 -18.32 -16.84 12.90
CA SER A 296 -18.30 -18.14 13.59
C SER A 296 -16.88 -18.45 14.07
N VAL A 297 -16.69 -18.49 15.38
CA VAL A 297 -15.41 -18.86 15.99
C VAL A 297 -15.37 -20.37 16.19
N LEU A 298 -14.33 -21.02 15.66
CA LEU A 298 -14.16 -22.47 15.76
C LEU A 298 -12.84 -22.84 16.44
N ALA A 299 -12.84 -23.91 17.22
CA ALA A 299 -11.62 -24.48 17.79
C ALA A 299 -11.01 -25.50 16.81
N GLU A 300 -9.71 -25.38 16.55
CA GLU A 300 -8.97 -26.35 15.73
C GLU A 300 -9.00 -27.76 16.36
N THR A 301 -8.74 -27.83 17.68
CA THR A 301 -8.66 -29.09 18.44
C THR A 301 -9.65 -29.14 19.60
N THR A 302 -9.90 -30.35 20.11
CA THR A 302 -10.75 -30.55 21.29
C THR A 302 -10.15 -29.97 22.56
N GLU A 303 -8.83 -29.81 22.60
CA GLU A 303 -8.04 -29.23 23.68
C GLU A 303 -8.32 -27.73 23.76
N ILE A 304 -8.18 -27.02 22.64
CA ILE A 304 -8.49 -25.58 22.53
C ILE A 304 -9.95 -25.32 22.90
N LYS A 305 -10.88 -26.18 22.44
CA LYS A 305 -12.30 -26.09 22.83
C LYS A 305 -12.50 -26.14 24.34
N LYS A 306 -11.78 -27.01 25.06
CA LYS A 306 -11.84 -27.09 26.53
C LYS A 306 -11.27 -25.82 27.19
N MET A 307 -10.19 -25.26 26.64
CA MET A 307 -9.57 -24.02 27.13
C MET A 307 -10.48 -22.81 26.96
N LEU A 308 -11.16 -22.67 25.81
CA LEU A 308 -12.17 -21.63 25.60
C LEU A 308 -13.36 -21.80 26.54
N LYS A 309 -13.83 -23.03 26.75
CA LYS A 309 -14.91 -23.33 27.70
C LYS A 309 -14.56 -22.98 29.15
N LYS A 310 -13.30 -23.15 29.55
CA LYS A 310 -12.80 -22.74 30.87
C LYS A 310 -12.89 -21.21 31.07
N ASN A 311 -12.86 -20.44 29.97
CA ASN A 311 -12.98 -18.99 29.96
C ASN A 311 -14.42 -18.50 29.68
N ASP A 312 -15.42 -19.37 29.89
CA ASP A 312 -16.86 -19.15 29.65
C ASP A 312 -17.25 -18.87 28.20
N ILE A 313 -16.45 -19.33 27.23
CA ILE A 313 -16.71 -19.17 25.79
C ILE A 313 -17.12 -20.52 25.18
N ASP A 314 -18.35 -20.66 24.69
CA ASP A 314 -18.86 -21.88 24.05
C ASP A 314 -18.64 -21.85 22.53
N VAL A 315 -17.73 -22.70 22.03
CA VAL A 315 -17.42 -22.84 20.59
C VAL A 315 -17.51 -24.28 20.10
N GLN A 316 -17.70 -24.44 18.80
CA GLN A 316 -17.64 -25.73 18.11
C GLN A 316 -16.22 -26.02 17.62
N SER A 317 -15.82 -27.29 17.59
CA SER A 317 -14.60 -27.72 16.89
C SER A 317 -14.88 -27.99 15.40
N PHE A 318 -13.84 -28.09 14.58
CA PHE A 318 -13.98 -28.50 13.17
C PHE A 318 -14.70 -29.84 12.98
N SER A 319 -14.58 -30.77 13.94
CA SER A 319 -15.29 -32.05 13.92
C SER A 319 -16.77 -31.92 14.28
N ASP A 320 -17.14 -30.92 15.10
CA ASP A 320 -18.52 -30.73 15.58
C ASP A 320 -19.43 -30.05 14.54
N VAL A 321 -18.85 -29.38 13.54
CA VAL A 321 -19.61 -28.64 12.52
C VAL A 321 -20.04 -29.50 11.35
N ARG A 322 -19.81 -30.82 11.34
CA ARG A 322 -20.35 -31.70 10.29
C ARG A 322 -21.89 -31.52 10.18
N PRO A 323 -22.47 -31.38 8.98
CA PRO A 323 -21.93 -31.69 7.66
C PRO A 323 -21.08 -30.58 6.99
N PHE A 324 -20.83 -29.45 7.64
CA PHE A 324 -19.98 -28.40 7.08
C PHE A 324 -18.51 -28.85 7.02
N ARG A 325 -17.86 -28.57 5.89
CA ARG A 325 -16.43 -28.77 5.72
C ARG A 325 -15.71 -27.45 5.80
N VAL A 326 -14.84 -27.32 6.79
CA VAL A 326 -13.99 -26.16 6.99
C VAL A 326 -12.66 -26.43 6.30
N GLN A 327 -12.23 -25.55 5.41
CA GLN A 327 -10.97 -25.67 4.67
C GLN A 327 -10.21 -24.34 4.68
N PRO A 328 -8.87 -24.34 4.55
CA PRO A 328 -8.12 -23.09 4.39
C PRO A 328 -8.37 -22.43 3.03
N ALA A 329 -8.21 -21.09 2.95
CA ALA A 329 -8.39 -20.31 1.72
C ALA A 329 -7.61 -20.86 0.51
N ARG A 330 -6.38 -21.36 0.72
CA ARG A 330 -5.54 -21.94 -0.34
C ARG A 330 -6.24 -23.07 -1.12
N ILE A 331 -7.05 -23.88 -0.44
CA ILE A 331 -7.79 -24.97 -1.09
C ILE A 331 -8.79 -24.38 -2.08
N LEU A 332 -9.49 -23.31 -1.70
CA LEU A 332 -10.41 -22.61 -2.60
C LEU A 332 -9.69 -22.06 -3.84
N SER A 333 -8.47 -21.52 -3.68
CA SER A 333 -7.65 -21.06 -4.81
C SER A 333 -7.34 -22.18 -5.80
N HIS A 334 -6.95 -23.36 -5.31
CA HIS A 334 -6.71 -24.54 -6.16
C HIS A 334 -8.00 -25.04 -6.85
N LEU A 335 -9.14 -24.99 -6.17
CA LEU A 335 -10.43 -25.36 -6.76
C LEU A 335 -10.79 -24.40 -7.91
N TYR A 336 -10.68 -23.09 -7.71
CA TYR A 336 -10.95 -22.11 -8.76
C TYR A 336 -9.94 -22.14 -9.92
N ALA A 337 -8.72 -22.64 -9.71
CA ALA A 337 -7.75 -22.84 -10.79
C ALA A 337 -8.23 -23.86 -11.84
N LYS A 338 -9.21 -24.72 -11.50
CA LYS A 338 -9.85 -25.64 -12.46
C LYS A 338 -10.95 -24.98 -13.30
N LEU A 339 -11.40 -23.78 -12.94
CA LEU A 339 -12.48 -23.10 -13.65
C LEU A 339 -12.02 -22.65 -15.04
N GLY A 340 -12.79 -22.98 -16.07
CA GLY A 340 -12.56 -22.54 -17.45
C GLY A 340 -11.49 -23.33 -18.22
N ILE A 341 -10.96 -24.43 -17.66
CA ILE A 341 -10.09 -25.35 -18.41
C ILE A 341 -10.89 -25.93 -19.59
N ASN A 342 -10.27 -25.92 -20.78
CA ASN A 342 -10.86 -26.54 -21.96
C ASN A 342 -9.78 -27.09 -22.88
N LYS A 343 -9.63 -28.43 -22.89
CA LYS A 343 -8.63 -29.14 -23.71
C LYS A 343 -8.87 -28.97 -25.21
N ALA A 344 -10.13 -28.89 -25.67
CA ALA A 344 -10.45 -28.77 -27.09
C ALA A 344 -9.97 -27.43 -27.69
N MET A 345 -10.05 -26.36 -26.91
CA MET A 345 -9.60 -25.02 -27.29
C MET A 345 -8.20 -24.65 -26.78
N LYS A 346 -7.54 -25.54 -26.02
CA LYS A 346 -6.25 -25.29 -25.35
C LYS A 346 -6.29 -24.11 -24.37
N LEU A 347 -7.40 -23.96 -23.65
CA LEU A 347 -7.52 -22.96 -22.58
C LEU A 347 -7.10 -23.59 -21.25
N SER A 348 -6.20 -22.91 -20.54
CA SER A 348 -5.65 -23.34 -19.25
C SER A 348 -6.55 -23.01 -18.05
N GLY A 349 -7.65 -22.26 -18.27
CA GLY A 349 -8.53 -21.81 -17.19
C GLY A 349 -7.93 -20.68 -16.35
N ARG A 350 -8.47 -20.50 -15.14
CA ARG A 350 -8.06 -19.44 -14.22
C ARG A 350 -6.62 -19.67 -13.74
N PRO A 351 -5.70 -18.70 -13.87
CA PRO A 351 -4.40 -18.76 -13.24
C PRO A 351 -4.53 -18.94 -11.71
N TYR A 352 -3.59 -19.65 -11.09
CA TYR A 352 -3.55 -19.73 -9.63
C TYR A 352 -3.36 -18.32 -9.05
N ARG A 353 -4.35 -17.87 -8.29
CA ARG A 353 -4.37 -16.58 -7.60
C ARG A 353 -5.13 -16.76 -6.31
N HIS A 354 -4.67 -16.08 -5.27
CA HIS A 354 -5.32 -16.11 -3.97
C HIS A 354 -6.74 -15.53 -4.02
N ILE A 355 -7.54 -15.93 -3.06
CA ILE A 355 -8.92 -15.50 -2.91
C ILE A 355 -9.02 -14.72 -1.60
N GLY A 356 -9.43 -13.47 -1.72
CA GLY A 356 -9.50 -12.54 -0.61
C GLY A 356 -10.66 -12.82 0.34
N VAL A 357 -10.88 -11.87 1.26
CA VAL A 357 -11.89 -12.03 2.30
C VAL A 357 -13.32 -12.01 1.76
N LEU A 358 -13.58 -11.35 0.62
CA LEU A 358 -14.92 -11.31 0.02
C LEU A 358 -15.29 -12.68 -0.55
N GLY A 359 -14.35 -13.39 -1.18
CA GLY A 359 -14.54 -14.77 -1.60
C GLY A 359 -14.65 -15.74 -0.43
N THR A 360 -13.72 -15.67 0.53
CA THR A 360 -13.70 -16.64 1.66
C THR A 360 -14.85 -16.49 2.66
N SER A 361 -15.48 -15.32 2.74
CA SER A 361 -16.63 -15.05 3.63
C SER A 361 -17.99 -15.51 3.07
N LYS A 362 -17.98 -16.52 2.18
CA LYS A 362 -19.17 -17.14 1.56
C LYS A 362 -19.31 -18.59 2.00
N LEU A 363 -20.52 -19.13 1.82
CA LEU A 363 -20.74 -20.57 1.86
C LEU A 363 -20.77 -21.13 0.44
N TYR A 364 -20.06 -22.25 0.25
CA TYR A 364 -19.88 -22.88 -1.05
C TYR A 364 -20.58 -24.23 -1.06
N THR A 365 -21.37 -24.51 -2.09
CA THR A 365 -21.96 -25.83 -2.30
C THR A 365 -21.19 -26.57 -3.39
N ILE A 366 -20.56 -27.68 -3.05
CA ILE A 366 -19.76 -28.53 -3.95
C ILE A 366 -20.24 -29.97 -3.77
N ARG A 367 -20.70 -30.65 -4.84
CA ARG A 367 -21.21 -32.03 -4.76
C ARG A 367 -22.23 -32.26 -3.62
N ASN A 368 -23.18 -31.33 -3.45
CA ASN A 368 -24.17 -31.30 -2.35
C ASN A 368 -23.61 -31.22 -0.91
N GLN A 369 -22.32 -30.92 -0.74
CA GLN A 369 -21.71 -30.62 0.54
C GLN A 369 -21.47 -29.11 0.69
N ILE A 370 -21.61 -28.60 1.91
CA ILE A 370 -21.39 -27.18 2.21
C ILE A 370 -19.98 -26.99 2.75
N PHE A 371 -19.22 -26.15 2.08
CA PHE A 371 -17.88 -25.73 2.45
C PHE A 371 -17.88 -24.29 2.99
N THR A 372 -17.02 -24.05 3.96
CA THR A 372 -16.63 -22.71 4.41
C THR A 372 -15.12 -22.64 4.44
N PHE A 373 -14.57 -21.47 4.12
CA PHE A 373 -13.13 -21.28 4.03
C PHE A 373 -12.65 -20.30 5.09
N THR A 374 -11.55 -20.63 5.77
CA THR A 374 -10.95 -19.72 6.75
C THR A 374 -10.21 -18.60 6.01
N PRO A 375 -10.20 -17.36 6.53
CA PRO A 375 -9.50 -16.24 5.91
C PRO A 375 -8.00 -16.51 5.72
N GLN A 376 -7.43 -15.98 4.65
CA GLN A 376 -6.03 -16.19 4.28
C GLN A 376 -5.04 -15.76 5.38
N PHE A 377 -5.32 -14.68 6.11
CA PHE A 377 -4.44 -14.19 7.19
C PHE A 377 -4.29 -15.15 8.39
N THR A 378 -5.09 -16.22 8.44
CA THR A 378 -5.00 -17.25 9.50
C THR A 378 -4.09 -18.41 9.10
N ASP A 379 -3.66 -18.47 7.83
CA ASP A 379 -2.79 -19.53 7.32
C ASP A 379 -1.33 -19.28 7.73
N GLN A 380 -0.80 -20.16 8.57
CA GLN A 380 0.54 -20.05 9.14
C GLN A 380 1.62 -20.69 8.27
N HIS A 381 1.24 -21.49 7.26
CA HIS A 381 2.20 -22.28 6.50
C HIS A 381 3.03 -21.40 5.55
N HIS A 382 2.42 -20.33 5.04
CA HIS A 382 3.04 -19.46 4.06
C HIS A 382 3.94 -18.41 4.74
N PHE A 383 3.40 -17.61 5.66
CA PHE A 383 4.13 -16.48 6.25
C PHE A 383 3.85 -16.28 7.75
N TYR A 384 4.85 -15.79 8.50
CA TYR A 384 4.87 -15.84 9.96
C TYR A 384 4.04 -14.74 10.66
N LEU A 385 3.42 -13.81 9.92
CA LEU A 385 2.61 -12.72 10.50
C LEU A 385 1.48 -13.26 11.37
N ALA A 386 0.93 -14.42 11.01
CA ALA A 386 -0.11 -15.13 11.76
C ALA A 386 0.37 -15.72 13.10
N LEU A 387 1.67 -15.70 13.40
CA LEU A 387 2.19 -16.20 14.68
C LEU A 387 2.08 -15.16 15.82
N ASP A 388 1.82 -13.89 15.49
CA ASP A 388 1.58 -12.83 16.47
C ASP A 388 0.07 -12.65 16.70
N SER A 389 -0.40 -13.07 17.88
CA SER A 389 -1.80 -12.96 18.30
C SER A 389 -2.36 -11.54 18.15
N ARG A 390 -1.56 -10.50 18.44
CA ARG A 390 -2.00 -9.11 18.37
C ARG A 390 -2.11 -8.64 16.92
N MET A 391 -1.21 -9.12 16.06
CA MET A 391 -1.27 -8.88 14.62
C MET A 391 -2.51 -9.54 14.00
N ILE A 392 -2.83 -10.79 14.35
CA ILE A 392 -4.06 -11.47 13.89
C ILE A 392 -5.31 -10.67 14.27
N VAL A 393 -5.39 -10.18 15.51
CA VAL A 393 -6.53 -9.36 15.96
C VAL A 393 -6.67 -8.08 15.12
N GLU A 394 -5.55 -7.47 14.74
CA GLU A 394 -5.51 -6.29 13.90
C GLU A 394 -5.90 -6.57 12.45
N MET A 395 -5.46 -7.70 11.90
CA MET A 395 -5.87 -8.18 10.57
C MET A 395 -7.37 -8.47 10.57
N LEU A 396 -7.88 -9.25 11.54
CA LEU A 396 -9.31 -9.51 11.69
C LEU A 396 -10.13 -8.21 11.79
N ARG A 397 -9.64 -7.21 12.53
CA ARG A 397 -10.29 -5.89 12.62
C ARG A 397 -10.40 -5.22 11.26
N THR A 398 -9.30 -5.20 10.51
CA THR A 398 -9.20 -4.56 9.19
C THR A 398 -10.12 -5.27 8.18
N GLU A 399 -10.10 -6.60 8.17
CA GLU A 399 -10.90 -7.42 7.28
C GLU A 399 -12.41 -7.32 7.57
N LEU A 400 -12.82 -7.25 8.85
CA LEU A 400 -14.24 -7.04 9.20
C LEU A 400 -14.75 -5.66 8.78
N ALA A 401 -13.92 -4.63 8.93
CA ALA A 401 -14.22 -3.29 8.43
C ALA A 401 -14.35 -3.29 6.90
N TYR A 402 -13.43 -3.95 6.21
CA TYR A 402 -13.43 -4.11 4.75
C TYR A 402 -14.68 -4.86 4.24
N LEU A 403 -15.06 -5.97 4.86
CA LEU A 403 -16.31 -6.68 4.56
C LEU A 403 -17.52 -5.76 4.73
N THR A 404 -17.55 -4.93 5.78
CA THR A 404 -18.67 -4.02 6.02
C THR A 404 -18.75 -2.93 4.94
N SER A 405 -17.60 -2.40 4.49
CA SER A 405 -17.54 -1.35 3.47
C SER A 405 -17.75 -1.87 2.06
N CYS A 406 -17.35 -3.10 1.73
CA CYS A 406 -17.26 -3.60 0.36
C CYS A 406 -18.27 -4.71 0.03
N TRP A 407 -18.94 -5.32 1.01
CA TRP A 407 -19.92 -6.37 0.71
C TRP A 407 -21.17 -5.81 0.04
N ARG A 408 -21.47 -6.33 -1.16
CA ARG A 408 -22.62 -5.91 -2.00
C ARG A 408 -23.55 -7.03 -2.41
N MET A 409 -23.22 -8.26 -2.04
CA MET A 409 -23.94 -9.44 -2.48
C MET A 409 -25.20 -9.67 -1.62
N THR A 410 -26.19 -10.35 -2.19
CA THR A 410 -27.45 -10.65 -1.47
C THR A 410 -27.23 -11.74 -0.43
N GLY A 411 -27.31 -11.39 0.84
CA GLY A 411 -26.95 -12.27 1.95
C GLY A 411 -25.86 -11.62 2.80
N ARG A 412 -25.63 -12.13 4.00
CA ARG A 412 -24.64 -11.57 4.92
C ARG A 412 -23.28 -12.25 4.74
N PRO A 413 -22.16 -11.50 4.84
CA PRO A 413 -20.84 -12.10 4.86
C PRO A 413 -20.69 -12.97 6.10
N THR A 414 -20.22 -14.20 5.91
CA THR A 414 -20.03 -15.19 6.98
C THR A 414 -18.57 -15.60 7.05
N LEU A 415 -17.87 -15.05 8.04
CA LEU A 415 -16.46 -15.29 8.30
C LEU A 415 -16.29 -16.42 9.32
N THR A 416 -15.52 -17.44 8.95
CA THR A 416 -15.15 -18.55 9.83
C THR A 416 -13.76 -18.30 10.43
N PHE A 417 -13.70 -17.96 11.72
CA PHE A 417 -12.46 -17.61 12.40
C PHE A 417 -11.95 -18.78 13.25
N PRO A 418 -10.87 -19.46 12.84
CA PRO A 418 -10.30 -20.57 13.61
C PRO A 418 -9.40 -20.07 14.75
N ILE A 419 -9.51 -20.71 15.91
CA ILE A 419 -8.56 -20.59 17.02
C ILE A 419 -7.62 -21.78 16.98
N THR A 420 -6.36 -21.50 16.70
CA THR A 420 -5.28 -22.47 16.49
C THR A 420 -4.28 -22.49 17.64
N HIS A 421 -3.39 -23.47 17.66
CA HIS A 421 -2.34 -23.59 18.68
C HIS A 421 -1.38 -22.38 18.78
N SER A 422 -1.16 -21.63 17.69
CA SER A 422 -0.36 -20.40 17.67
C SER A 422 -0.95 -19.24 18.49
N MET A 423 -2.27 -19.28 18.75
CA MET A 423 -3.03 -18.25 19.47
C MET A 423 -3.08 -18.51 20.99
N LEU A 424 -2.23 -19.41 21.48
CA LEU A 424 -2.07 -19.70 22.91
C LEU A 424 -1.02 -18.78 23.53
N ASN A 425 -1.00 -18.76 24.87
CA ASN A 425 0.05 -18.11 25.66
C ASN A 425 1.42 -18.74 25.40
N ASP A 426 2.51 -18.04 25.77
CA ASP A 426 3.89 -18.51 25.62
C ASP A 426 4.12 -19.92 26.20
N ASP A 427 3.41 -20.28 27.28
CA ASP A 427 3.51 -21.59 27.93
C ASP A 427 2.52 -22.66 27.37
N GLY A 428 1.67 -22.29 26.40
CA GLY A 428 0.64 -23.16 25.83
C GLY A 428 -0.49 -23.57 26.78
N THR A 429 -0.55 -22.99 27.99
CA THR A 429 -1.45 -23.41 29.07
C THR A 429 -2.86 -22.82 29.00
N ASP A 430 -3.02 -21.67 28.35
CA ASP A 430 -4.31 -20.98 28.15
C ASP A 430 -4.30 -20.19 26.82
N ILE A 431 -5.46 -19.70 26.40
CA ILE A 431 -5.64 -18.85 25.21
C ILE A 431 -5.02 -17.46 25.46
N ASP A 432 -4.44 -16.85 24.42
CA ASP A 432 -3.90 -15.50 24.49
C ASP A 432 -4.95 -14.47 24.97
N PRO A 433 -4.65 -13.61 25.97
CA PRO A 433 -5.58 -12.60 26.47
C PRO A 433 -6.09 -11.65 25.39
N ALA A 434 -5.29 -11.31 24.38
CA ALA A 434 -5.71 -10.47 23.27
C ALA A 434 -6.82 -11.13 22.46
N ILE A 435 -6.71 -12.45 22.22
CA ILE A 435 -7.71 -13.26 21.52
C ILE A 435 -8.97 -13.39 22.36
N LEU A 436 -8.86 -13.73 23.65
CA LEU A 436 -10.00 -13.79 24.57
C LEU A 436 -10.77 -12.47 24.63
N SER A 437 -10.05 -11.34 24.72
CA SER A 437 -10.67 -10.01 24.73
C SER A 437 -11.38 -9.69 23.42
N THR A 438 -10.87 -10.20 22.30
CA THR A 438 -11.43 -10.00 20.97
C THR A 438 -12.71 -10.82 20.81
N ILE A 439 -12.73 -12.09 21.22
CA ILE A 439 -13.92 -12.93 21.16
C ILE A 439 -15.06 -12.30 21.97
N ARG A 440 -14.79 -11.82 23.20
CA ARG A 440 -15.80 -11.12 24.02
C ARG A 440 -16.33 -9.85 23.34
N LYS A 441 -15.47 -9.09 22.66
CA LYS A 441 -15.91 -7.92 21.88
C LYS A 441 -16.75 -8.29 20.66
N LEU A 442 -16.51 -9.45 20.04
CA LEU A 442 -17.36 -9.95 18.96
C LEU A 442 -18.76 -10.34 19.49
N GLU A 443 -18.85 -10.83 20.73
CA GLU A 443 -20.13 -11.08 21.41
C GLU A 443 -20.91 -9.79 21.72
N ASP A 444 -20.22 -8.67 22.00
CA ASP A 444 -20.85 -7.35 22.21
C ASP A 444 -21.54 -6.78 20.95
N GLY A 445 -21.29 -7.37 19.78
CA GLY A 445 -21.98 -7.05 18.52
C GLY A 445 -21.36 -5.92 17.69
N TYR A 446 -20.21 -5.38 18.10
CA TYR A 446 -19.47 -4.37 17.34
C TYR A 446 -17.96 -4.52 17.53
N PHE A 447 -17.22 -4.62 16.43
CA PHE A 447 -15.78 -4.73 16.46
C PHE A 447 -15.14 -4.03 15.27
N GLY A 448 -14.18 -3.15 15.53
CA GLY A 448 -13.34 -2.60 14.45
C GLY A 448 -14.01 -1.66 13.46
N GLY A 449 -15.15 -1.04 13.80
CA GLY A 449 -15.92 -0.28 12.81
C GLY A 449 -17.06 -1.10 12.18
N ALA A 450 -17.08 -2.42 12.40
CA ALA A 450 -18.06 -3.33 11.83
C ALA A 450 -19.11 -3.76 12.85
N ARG A 451 -20.37 -3.82 12.41
CA ARG A 451 -21.43 -4.51 13.15
C ARG A 451 -21.26 -6.00 12.95
N VAL A 452 -21.16 -6.73 14.06
CA VAL A 452 -20.87 -8.17 14.05
C VAL A 452 -22.01 -8.93 14.70
N LYS A 453 -22.32 -10.11 14.15
CA LYS A 453 -23.16 -11.11 14.80
C LYS A 453 -22.31 -12.36 15.03
N HIS A 454 -21.97 -12.63 16.28
CA HIS A 454 -21.35 -13.89 16.69
C HIS A 454 -22.40 -15.01 16.79
N GLY A 455 -22.04 -16.25 16.45
CA GLY A 455 -22.95 -17.40 16.46
C GLY A 455 -22.38 -18.63 15.77
N ARG A 456 -23.17 -19.71 15.72
CA ARG A 456 -22.77 -20.98 15.09
C ARG A 456 -23.01 -20.93 13.59
N ILE A 457 -22.21 -21.66 12.80
CA ILE A 457 -22.38 -21.74 11.33
C ILE A 457 -23.80 -22.16 10.94
N SER A 458 -24.38 -23.12 11.67
CA SER A 458 -25.76 -23.59 11.47
C SER A 458 -26.80 -22.48 11.58
N ASP A 459 -26.55 -21.49 12.45
CA ASP A 459 -27.50 -20.42 12.74
C ASP A 459 -27.51 -19.37 11.61
N PHE A 460 -26.45 -19.35 10.80
CA PHE A 460 -26.26 -18.38 9.72
C PHE A 460 -26.74 -18.89 8.36
N LEU A 461 -26.96 -20.21 8.22
CA LEU A 461 -27.39 -20.87 6.99
C LEU A 461 -28.47 -20.14 6.19
N THR A 462 -29.50 -19.59 6.84
CA THR A 462 -30.63 -18.96 6.14
C THR A 462 -30.36 -17.51 5.72
N THR A 463 -29.28 -16.92 6.22
CA THR A 463 -28.95 -15.50 6.08
C THR A 463 -27.63 -15.25 5.35
N SER A 464 -26.77 -16.26 5.25
CA SER A 464 -25.48 -16.21 4.56
C SER A 464 -25.65 -16.17 3.04
N PHE A 465 -24.65 -15.66 2.34
CA PHE A 465 -24.54 -15.80 0.88
C PHE A 465 -24.06 -17.21 0.49
N TYR A 466 -24.64 -17.77 -0.58
CA TYR A 466 -24.28 -19.06 -1.16
C TYR A 466 -23.86 -18.93 -2.62
N THR A 467 -22.82 -19.66 -3.01
CA THR A 467 -22.52 -19.94 -4.41
C THR A 467 -22.32 -21.45 -4.61
N HIS A 468 -22.56 -21.91 -5.83
CA HIS A 468 -22.48 -23.32 -6.19
C HIS A 468 -21.37 -23.52 -7.22
N LEU A 469 -20.41 -24.40 -6.91
CA LEU A 469 -19.28 -24.70 -7.80
C LEU A 469 -19.57 -25.97 -8.60
N SER A 470 -20.54 -25.87 -9.50
CA SER A 470 -21.02 -26.96 -10.36
C SER A 470 -19.95 -27.54 -11.30
N PHE A 471 -18.93 -26.75 -11.64
CA PHE A 471 -17.83 -27.20 -12.49
C PHE A 471 -16.96 -28.30 -11.86
N LEU A 472 -17.14 -28.58 -10.56
CA LEU A 472 -16.46 -29.65 -9.83
C LEU A 472 -17.33 -30.91 -9.67
N ASP A 473 -18.55 -30.96 -10.22
CA ASP A 473 -19.45 -32.11 -10.07
C ASP A 473 -18.92 -33.37 -10.79
N ALA A 474 -19.34 -34.55 -10.33
CA ALA A 474 -18.79 -35.85 -10.73
C ALA A 474 -19.01 -36.22 -12.22
N ASP A 475 -19.93 -35.53 -12.91
CA ASP A 475 -20.24 -35.73 -14.34
C ASP A 475 -19.32 -34.90 -15.27
N CYS A 476 -18.27 -34.27 -14.74
CA CYS A 476 -17.26 -33.59 -15.53
C CYS A 476 -16.28 -34.61 -16.15
N ASP A 477 -16.15 -34.61 -17.48
CA ASP A 477 -15.26 -35.49 -18.25
C ASP A 477 -13.75 -35.31 -17.91
N GLU A 478 -13.40 -34.35 -17.07
CA GLU A 478 -12.04 -34.10 -16.57
C GLU A 478 -11.83 -34.75 -15.20
N LYS A 479 -10.97 -35.77 -15.17
CA LYS A 479 -10.43 -36.30 -13.91
C LYS A 479 -9.66 -35.19 -13.20
N LEU A 480 -9.94 -34.97 -11.92
CA LEU A 480 -9.22 -34.06 -11.04
C LEU A 480 -7.75 -34.47 -10.88
N LEU A 481 -7.46 -35.77 -11.04
CA LEU A 481 -6.15 -36.42 -10.87
C LEU A 481 -5.45 -36.86 -12.18
N ASP A 482 -5.78 -36.30 -13.36
CA ASP A 482 -5.10 -36.71 -14.61
C ASP A 482 -3.62 -36.27 -14.64
N ASP A 483 -2.76 -37.23 -14.34
CA ASP A 483 -1.31 -37.15 -14.23
C ASP A 483 -0.68 -37.12 -15.64
N SER A 484 -0.71 -35.96 -16.27
CA SER A 484 0.24 -35.63 -17.33
C SER A 484 0.79 -34.24 -17.07
N SER A 485 1.94 -34.22 -16.40
CA SER A 485 3.01 -33.24 -16.50
C SER A 485 2.97 -32.41 -17.81
N GLU A 486 2.18 -31.34 -17.81
CA GLU A 486 2.43 -30.15 -18.62
C GLU A 486 2.26 -28.93 -17.72
N GLY A 487 3.37 -28.52 -17.10
CA GLY A 487 3.70 -27.12 -16.84
C GLY A 487 2.67 -26.23 -16.14
N TYR A 488 1.99 -26.72 -15.11
CA TYR A 488 1.31 -25.82 -14.18
C TYR A 488 2.37 -25.15 -13.30
N TYR A 489 2.76 -23.93 -13.67
CA TYR A 489 3.54 -23.04 -12.80
C TYR A 489 2.69 -22.72 -11.56
N SER A 490 2.96 -23.44 -10.46
CA SER A 490 2.59 -23.04 -9.11
C SER A 490 3.72 -22.16 -8.58
N PRO A 491 3.52 -20.85 -8.34
CA PRO A 491 4.61 -19.94 -7.95
C PRO A 491 5.21 -20.21 -6.57
N ASP A 492 4.57 -21.02 -5.74
CA ASP A 492 4.95 -21.25 -4.34
C ASP A 492 5.41 -22.68 -4.06
N ASN A 493 5.65 -23.48 -5.12
CA ASN A 493 6.24 -24.81 -5.01
C ASN A 493 7.14 -25.10 -6.22
N ASP A 494 8.10 -24.20 -6.47
CA ASP A 494 9.25 -24.57 -7.28
C ASP A 494 9.94 -25.74 -6.55
N TYR A 495 10.14 -26.87 -7.26
CA TYR A 495 10.64 -28.17 -6.77
C TYR A 495 9.60 -29.21 -6.31
N GLU A 496 8.49 -29.34 -7.04
CA GLU A 496 7.72 -30.58 -7.05
C GLU A 496 8.23 -31.52 -8.16
N TYR A 497 9.31 -32.27 -7.88
CA TYR A 497 9.69 -33.47 -8.61
C TYR A 497 10.36 -34.48 -7.66
N GLU A 498 9.90 -35.73 -7.75
CA GLU A 498 10.43 -36.97 -7.16
C GLU A 498 10.20 -37.24 -5.65
N LEU A 499 8.97 -37.67 -5.33
CA LEU A 499 8.74 -38.72 -4.32
C LEU A 499 8.11 -39.96 -4.98
N GLY A 500 8.71 -40.40 -6.08
CA GLY A 500 8.42 -41.70 -6.69
C GLY A 500 9.14 -42.80 -5.92
N GLY A 501 8.48 -43.40 -4.92
CA GLY A 501 9.16 -44.43 -4.15
C GLY A 501 8.42 -45.16 -3.04
N TYR A 502 7.08 -45.18 -2.99
CA TYR A 502 6.37 -46.14 -2.12
C TYR A 502 5.15 -46.72 -2.83
N GLN A 503 5.35 -47.90 -3.43
CA GLN A 503 4.25 -48.81 -3.76
C GLN A 503 3.55 -49.20 -2.44
N VAL A 504 2.40 -48.62 -2.18
CA VAL A 504 1.45 -49.17 -1.21
C VAL A 504 0.74 -50.31 -1.91
N ASP A 505 1.01 -51.55 -1.49
CA ASP A 505 0.27 -52.73 -1.90
C ASP A 505 -1.22 -52.48 -1.68
N HIS A 506 -2.01 -52.54 -2.76
CA HIS A 506 -3.46 -52.45 -2.70
C HIS A 506 -4.01 -53.69 -1.99
N SER A 507 -4.38 -53.55 -0.72
CA SER A 507 -5.36 -54.43 -0.11
C SER A 507 -6.75 -54.04 -0.61
N GLU A 508 -7.35 -54.92 -1.41
CA GLU A 508 -8.76 -54.88 -1.81
C GLU A 508 -9.65 -54.85 -0.57
N ASN A 509 -10.07 -53.66 -0.13
CA ASN A 509 -11.31 -53.35 0.60
C ASN A 509 -11.20 -51.94 1.20
N ASP A 510 -11.64 -50.92 0.47
CA ASP A 510 -12.19 -49.71 1.07
C ASP A 510 -13.14 -49.03 0.05
N GLU A 511 -14.30 -48.62 0.54
CA GLU A 511 -15.32 -47.90 -0.23
C GLU A 511 -14.69 -46.67 -0.91
N ALA A 512 -14.92 -46.49 -2.21
CA ALA A 512 -14.28 -45.48 -3.03
C ALA A 512 -14.39 -44.06 -2.41
N LEU A 513 -13.29 -43.59 -1.81
CA LEU A 513 -13.13 -42.20 -1.36
C LEU A 513 -13.33 -41.28 -2.56
N ASP A 514 -14.17 -40.25 -2.40
CA ASP A 514 -14.50 -39.26 -3.42
C ASP A 514 -13.22 -38.64 -4.04
N GLU A 515 -13.16 -38.49 -5.36
CA GLU A 515 -11.96 -37.97 -6.05
C GLU A 515 -11.58 -36.56 -5.55
N LEU A 516 -12.60 -35.75 -5.23
CA LEU A 516 -12.41 -34.44 -4.60
C LEU A 516 -11.79 -34.55 -3.20
N ASP A 517 -12.17 -35.57 -2.43
CA ASP A 517 -11.58 -35.82 -1.11
C ASP A 517 -10.13 -36.23 -1.22
N GLN A 518 -9.79 -37.07 -2.19
CA GLN A 518 -8.41 -37.45 -2.48
C GLN A 518 -7.57 -36.23 -2.89
N TYR A 519 -8.11 -35.37 -3.76
CA TYR A 519 -7.44 -34.15 -4.18
C TYR A 519 -7.20 -33.18 -3.01
N ILE A 520 -8.22 -32.93 -2.18
CA ILE A 520 -8.09 -32.06 -0.99
C ILE A 520 -7.08 -32.68 0.00
N ASN A 521 -7.16 -33.98 0.25
CA ASN A 521 -6.24 -34.66 1.17
C ASN A 521 -4.79 -34.60 0.66
N HIS A 522 -4.56 -34.74 -0.66
CA HIS A 522 -3.23 -34.58 -1.26
C HIS A 522 -2.69 -33.16 -1.02
N LEU A 523 -3.50 -32.13 -1.28
CA LEU A 523 -3.14 -30.74 -1.01
C LEU A 523 -2.92 -30.43 0.48
N GLN A 524 -3.48 -31.23 1.39
CA GLN A 524 -3.24 -31.11 2.84
C GLN A 524 -1.97 -31.87 3.27
N GLN A 525 -1.70 -33.04 2.69
CA GLN A 525 -0.55 -33.88 3.02
C GLN A 525 0.78 -33.30 2.54
N SER A 526 0.79 -32.57 1.42
CA SER A 526 2.00 -31.86 0.94
C SER A 526 2.55 -30.83 1.95
N VAL A 527 1.79 -30.51 3.00
CA VAL A 527 2.11 -29.49 4.01
C VAL A 527 2.53 -30.10 5.37
N ALA A 528 2.49 -31.43 5.52
CA ALA A 528 2.84 -32.09 6.78
C ALA A 528 4.36 -31.99 7.06
N SER A 529 4.74 -31.28 8.12
CA SER A 529 6.14 -31.11 8.51
C SER A 529 6.74 -32.40 9.08
N THR A 530 7.79 -32.91 8.47
CA THR A 530 8.63 -33.97 9.03
C THR A 530 9.72 -33.35 9.91
N THR A 531 9.99 -33.95 11.07
CA THR A 531 11.01 -33.47 12.02
C THR A 531 12.29 -34.27 11.86
N HIS A 532 13.38 -33.61 11.46
CA HIS A 532 14.70 -34.21 11.24
C HIS A 532 15.81 -33.55 12.08
N LEU A 533 15.63 -32.30 12.52
CA LEU A 533 16.61 -31.56 13.32
C LEU A 533 16.68 -32.07 14.77
N PRO A 534 17.89 -32.23 15.32
CA PRO A 534 18.08 -32.60 16.73
C PRO A 534 17.72 -31.43 17.67
N PRO A 535 17.18 -31.71 18.88
CA PRO A 535 16.88 -30.68 19.87
C PRO A 535 18.16 -30.01 20.40
N THR A 536 18.09 -28.71 20.70
CA THR A 536 19.22 -27.93 21.24
C THR A 536 19.74 -28.54 22.54
N SER A 537 21.06 -28.74 22.66
CA SER A 537 21.67 -29.38 23.83
C SER A 537 21.76 -28.42 25.03
N SER A 538 21.26 -28.84 26.20
CA SER A 538 21.24 -28.01 27.43
C SER A 538 22.52 -28.11 28.29
N THR A 539 23.58 -28.72 27.76
CA THR A 539 24.86 -28.88 28.48
C THR A 539 25.76 -27.67 28.21
N SER A 540 25.88 -26.80 29.21
CA SER A 540 26.74 -25.60 29.21
C SER A 540 28.24 -25.95 29.22
N SER A 541 28.77 -26.50 28.12
CA SER A 541 30.21 -26.70 27.94
C SER A 541 30.74 -25.82 26.81
N GLN A 542 31.25 -24.64 27.17
CA GLN A 542 32.30 -23.77 26.58
C GLN A 542 32.73 -23.83 25.09
N TYR A 543 32.03 -24.48 24.17
CA TYR A 543 32.34 -24.50 22.74
C TYR A 543 31.20 -23.88 21.93
N GLN A 544 31.17 -22.55 21.84
CA GLN A 544 30.41 -21.87 20.79
C GLN A 544 31.21 -22.00 19.48
N THR A 545 30.70 -22.76 18.51
CA THR A 545 31.33 -22.91 17.17
C THR A 545 31.44 -21.57 16.45
N PHE A 546 30.47 -20.68 16.70
CA PHE A 546 30.50 -19.28 16.30
C PHE A 546 30.42 -18.42 17.56
N SER A 547 31.52 -17.74 17.92
CA SER A 547 31.44 -16.66 18.91
C SER A 547 30.53 -15.55 18.36
N ALA A 548 29.82 -14.83 19.24
CA ALA A 548 28.99 -13.66 18.91
C ALA A 548 29.71 -12.52 18.11
N LEU A 549 30.99 -12.71 17.79
CA LEU A 549 31.92 -11.79 17.14
C LEU A 549 31.98 -11.91 15.60
N HIS A 550 31.41 -12.94 14.98
CA HIS A 550 31.66 -13.20 13.55
C HIS A 550 30.59 -12.65 12.62
N SER A 551 31.01 -11.88 11.61
CA SER A 551 30.12 -11.29 10.63
C SER A 551 29.85 -12.24 9.45
N THR A 552 28.67 -12.16 8.84
CA THR A 552 28.34 -12.76 7.53
C THR A 552 29.40 -12.44 6.48
N ARG A 553 30.04 -11.26 6.58
CA ARG A 553 31.18 -10.84 5.75
C ARG A 553 32.43 -11.68 5.97
N ASP A 554 32.72 -12.07 7.22
CA ASP A 554 33.89 -12.90 7.54
C ASP A 554 33.70 -14.31 6.97
N ILE A 555 32.47 -14.84 7.07
CA ILE A 555 32.06 -16.12 6.47
C ILE A 555 32.18 -16.07 4.93
N LEU A 556 31.64 -15.03 4.28
CA LEU A 556 31.68 -14.86 2.82
C LEU A 556 33.11 -14.60 2.28
N SER A 557 33.91 -13.80 2.99
CA SER A 557 35.32 -13.52 2.68
C SER A 557 36.18 -14.80 2.74
N LEU A 558 35.95 -15.64 3.74
CA LEU A 558 36.61 -16.95 3.86
C LEU A 558 36.16 -17.92 2.75
N MET A 559 34.87 -17.94 2.41
CA MET A 559 34.31 -18.78 1.35
C MET A 559 34.82 -18.41 -0.04
N ALA A 560 34.96 -17.11 -0.32
CA ALA A 560 35.54 -16.64 -1.57
C ALA A 560 37.00 -17.09 -1.71
N LYS A 561 37.76 -17.03 -0.60
CA LYS A 561 39.14 -17.55 -0.53
C LYS A 561 39.20 -19.08 -0.70
N SER A 562 38.26 -19.85 -0.13
CA SER A 562 38.26 -21.32 -0.30
C SER A 562 37.82 -21.77 -1.70
N LYS A 563 37.02 -20.98 -2.42
CA LYS A 563 36.63 -21.27 -3.82
C LYS A 563 37.68 -20.84 -4.87
N GLY A 564 38.85 -20.35 -4.44
CA GLY A 564 39.92 -19.91 -5.35
C GLY A 564 39.58 -18.68 -6.20
N LEU A 565 38.56 -17.92 -5.79
CA LEU A 565 38.15 -16.68 -6.46
C LEU A 565 38.92 -15.52 -5.84
N GLU A 566 39.80 -14.87 -6.61
CA GLU A 566 40.28 -13.54 -6.24
C GLU A 566 39.09 -12.60 -6.21
N VAL A 567 38.64 -12.21 -5.01
CA VAL A 567 37.68 -11.12 -4.88
C VAL A 567 38.37 -9.88 -5.44
N PRO A 568 37.88 -9.27 -6.53
CA PRO A 568 38.42 -8.01 -6.98
C PRO A 568 38.23 -7.02 -5.83
N ASN A 569 39.32 -6.39 -5.38
CA ASN A 569 39.25 -5.15 -4.61
C ASN A 569 38.61 -4.08 -5.49
N SER A 570 37.29 -4.12 -5.61
CA SER A 570 36.50 -2.99 -6.07
C SER A 570 36.38 -2.03 -4.88
N SER A 571 37.47 -1.31 -4.64
CA SER A 571 37.45 -0.09 -3.85
C SER A 571 36.56 0.93 -4.56
N LEU A 572 35.28 0.98 -4.20
CA LEU A 572 34.39 2.10 -4.48
C LEU A 572 34.05 2.76 -3.13
N PHE A 573 34.96 3.61 -2.68
CA PHE A 573 34.73 4.60 -1.62
C PHE A 573 35.17 5.97 -2.14
N LEU A 574 34.31 6.97 -2.01
CA LEU A 574 34.78 8.33 -1.68
C LEU A 574 35.12 8.35 -0.17
N PRO A 575 36.12 9.14 0.26
CA PRO A 575 36.91 8.80 1.44
C PRO A 575 36.47 9.50 2.72
N ALA A 576 36.31 8.76 3.82
CA ALA A 576 36.71 9.23 5.16
C ALA A 576 37.01 8.03 6.10
N LYS A 577 38.05 8.19 6.91
CA LYS A 577 38.86 7.18 7.63
C LYS A 577 38.18 6.50 8.85
N ASN A 578 38.54 5.21 9.02
CA ASN A 578 38.75 4.41 10.26
C ASN A 578 37.60 3.59 10.93
N LEU A 579 37.63 2.26 10.68
CA LEU A 579 37.63 1.06 11.57
C LEU A 579 36.47 0.66 12.55
N SER A 580 36.16 -0.66 12.49
CA SER A 580 35.43 -1.59 13.42
C SER A 580 33.88 -1.48 13.46
N GLY A 581 33.03 -2.52 13.46
CA GLY A 581 33.07 -3.99 13.35
C GLY A 581 31.83 -4.57 14.07
N HIS A 582 31.01 -5.46 13.46
CA HIS A 582 30.08 -6.51 14.00
C HIS A 582 28.93 -6.80 13.02
N ARG A 583 28.61 -8.11 12.75
CA ARG A 583 27.66 -8.59 11.70
C ARG A 583 27.79 -7.75 10.41
N ARG A 584 26.86 -7.73 9.47
CA ARG A 584 26.47 -6.38 9.05
C ARG A 584 25.44 -6.04 10.11
N SER A 585 25.85 -5.36 11.17
CA SER A 585 24.92 -4.47 11.83
C SER A 585 24.29 -3.67 10.70
N LEU A 586 22.97 -3.65 10.64
CA LEU A 586 22.26 -2.75 9.76
C LEU A 586 22.64 -1.34 10.24
N ASN A 587 23.77 -0.80 9.80
CA ASN A 587 24.15 0.59 10.06
C ASN A 587 23.29 1.45 9.14
N LEU A 588 22.01 1.53 9.51
CA LEU A 588 21.02 2.47 8.99
C LEU A 588 21.39 3.91 9.43
N LEU A 589 22.36 4.07 10.33
CA LEU A 589 22.74 5.35 10.94
C LEU A 589 24.25 5.52 10.94
N GLU A 590 24.75 6.51 10.22
CA GLU A 590 26.11 7.03 10.40
C GLU A 590 26.15 7.96 11.61
N VAL A 591 27.05 7.71 12.57
CA VAL A 591 27.42 8.68 13.61
C VAL A 591 28.94 8.82 13.62
N PRO A 592 29.53 10.05 13.60
CA PRO A 592 30.97 10.22 13.64
C PRO A 592 31.52 9.79 15.01
N GLN A 593 32.38 8.77 15.05
CA GLN A 593 33.12 8.40 16.26
C GLN A 593 34.62 8.66 16.11
N LEU A 594 35.18 9.28 17.14
CA LEU A 594 36.59 9.65 17.27
C LEU A 594 37.45 8.41 17.60
N ASN A 595 38.34 8.04 16.67
CA ASN A 595 39.48 7.10 16.75
C ASN A 595 39.65 6.24 18.03
N LYS A 596 39.53 4.91 17.89
CA LYS A 596 40.16 3.90 18.77
C LYS A 596 41.07 2.94 17.99
N PRO A 597 42.08 2.30 18.64
CA PRO A 597 43.15 1.57 17.96
C PRO A 597 42.76 0.14 17.51
N GLN A 598 43.47 -0.34 16.49
CA GLN A 598 43.32 -1.62 15.80
C GLN A 598 43.28 -2.84 16.74
N THR A 599 42.26 -3.68 16.59
CA THR A 599 42.16 -5.00 17.24
C THR A 599 42.42 -6.10 16.20
N ARG A 600 43.18 -7.13 16.59
CA ARG A 600 43.67 -8.26 15.79
C ARG A 600 42.52 -9.06 15.13
N GLU A 601 42.71 -9.46 13.87
CA GLU A 601 41.83 -10.40 13.15
C GLU A 601 41.72 -11.74 13.90
N THR A 602 40.50 -12.20 14.15
CA THR A 602 40.22 -13.48 14.83
C THR A 602 39.67 -14.46 13.79
N GLU A 603 40.42 -15.50 13.43
CA GLU A 603 40.02 -16.51 12.44
C GLU A 603 38.84 -17.37 12.95
N LEU A 604 37.82 -17.56 12.10
CA LEU A 604 36.72 -18.51 12.31
C LEU A 604 37.25 -19.96 12.24
N ASN A 605 37.04 -20.76 13.29
CA ASN A 605 37.41 -22.18 13.32
C ASN A 605 36.38 -23.07 12.58
N LEU A 606 36.23 -22.88 11.26
CA LEU A 606 35.41 -23.78 10.44
C LEU A 606 36.14 -25.11 10.20
N PRO A 607 35.45 -26.27 10.29
CA PRO A 607 36.05 -27.56 10.00
C PRO A 607 36.50 -27.61 8.53
N LYS A 608 37.75 -28.04 8.30
CA LYS A 608 38.33 -28.16 6.96
C LYS A 608 38.57 -29.63 6.60
N ASP A 609 38.38 -29.95 5.33
CA ASP A 609 38.70 -31.24 4.75
C ASP A 609 40.21 -31.37 4.48
N SER A 610 40.62 -32.55 3.99
CA SER A 610 42.01 -32.83 3.62
C SER A 610 42.56 -31.97 2.48
N HIS A 611 41.71 -31.19 1.79
CA HIS A 611 42.06 -30.27 0.71
C HIS A 611 42.04 -28.80 1.14
N GLY A 612 41.74 -28.51 2.41
CA GLY A 612 41.68 -27.16 2.96
C GLY A 612 40.36 -26.41 2.70
N ASN A 613 39.35 -27.09 2.12
CA ASN A 613 38.01 -26.57 1.90
C ASN A 613 37.12 -26.82 3.13
N VAL A 614 35.98 -26.13 3.22
CA VAL A 614 35.02 -26.32 4.33
C VAL A 614 34.43 -27.73 4.25
N ASP A 615 34.58 -28.49 5.34
CA ASP A 615 34.10 -29.86 5.47
C ASP A 615 32.59 -29.86 5.77
N CYS A 616 31.79 -30.06 4.73
CA CYS A 616 30.32 -30.01 4.83
C CYS A 616 29.75 -31.17 5.64
N GLU A 617 30.40 -32.35 5.63
CA GLU A 617 29.94 -33.51 6.42
C GLU A 617 30.14 -33.26 7.91
N LYS A 618 31.29 -32.68 8.30
CA LYS A 618 31.52 -32.25 9.69
C LYS A 618 30.58 -31.12 10.14
N LEU A 619 30.20 -30.19 9.25
CA LEU A 619 29.21 -29.16 9.57
C LEU A 619 27.83 -29.77 9.85
N VAL A 620 27.43 -30.79 9.07
CA VAL A 620 26.18 -31.54 9.33
C VAL A 620 26.24 -32.31 10.64
N GLU A 621 27.40 -32.86 11.02
CA GLU A 621 27.59 -33.46 12.35
C GLU A 621 27.47 -32.41 13.47
N GLN A 622 28.00 -31.20 13.28
CA GLN A 622 27.92 -30.11 14.24
C GLN A 622 26.50 -29.61 14.51
N LEU A 623 25.55 -29.79 13.57
CA LEU A 623 24.12 -29.49 13.81
C LEU A 623 23.55 -30.26 15.02
N LYS A 624 24.13 -31.41 15.37
CA LYS A 624 23.74 -32.23 16.52
C LYS A 624 24.20 -31.68 17.86
N GLU A 625 25.19 -30.80 17.88
CA GLU A 625 25.81 -30.27 19.09
C GLU A 625 25.53 -28.78 19.30
N CYS A 626 24.67 -28.16 18.49
CA CYS A 626 24.34 -26.75 18.60
C CYS A 626 23.61 -26.40 19.92
N PRO A 627 24.07 -25.35 20.64
CA PRO A 627 23.41 -24.88 21.86
C PRO A 627 22.22 -23.95 21.59
N THR A 628 22.20 -23.25 20.44
CA THR A 628 21.11 -22.32 20.09
C THR A 628 20.54 -22.56 18.69
N LEU A 629 19.31 -22.10 18.43
CA LEU A 629 18.71 -22.11 17.09
C LEU A 629 19.47 -21.20 16.12
N GLN A 630 20.09 -20.13 16.63
CA GLN A 630 20.94 -19.25 15.85
C GLN A 630 22.17 -19.98 15.30
N ASP A 631 22.82 -20.82 16.10
CA ASP A 631 23.97 -21.62 15.65
C ASP A 631 23.56 -22.60 14.54
N GLN A 632 22.38 -23.22 14.66
CA GLN A 632 21.83 -24.08 13.61
C GLN A 632 21.57 -23.29 12.33
N ALA A 633 20.99 -22.09 12.42
CA ALA A 633 20.76 -21.22 11.26
C ALA A 633 22.06 -20.77 10.59
N ASP A 634 23.09 -20.46 11.36
CA ASP A 634 24.39 -20.00 10.84
C ASP A 634 25.11 -21.15 10.10
N ILE A 635 25.03 -22.39 10.61
CA ILE A 635 25.55 -23.58 9.91
C ILE A 635 24.76 -23.84 8.62
N LEU A 636 23.43 -23.82 8.67
CA LEU A 636 22.59 -24.04 7.49
C LEU A 636 22.78 -22.95 6.44
N TYR A 637 23.03 -21.70 6.84
CA TYR A 637 23.42 -20.63 5.94
C TYR A 637 24.71 -20.94 5.18
N VAL A 638 25.74 -21.41 5.88
CA VAL A 638 27.01 -21.83 5.26
C VAL A 638 26.77 -22.97 4.26
N LEU A 639 25.99 -23.99 4.65
CA LEU A 639 25.65 -25.11 3.77
C LEU A 639 24.88 -24.64 2.52
N CYS A 640 23.88 -23.78 2.69
CA CYS A 640 23.11 -23.19 1.60
C CYS A 640 24.01 -22.42 0.61
N MET A 641 24.95 -21.62 1.09
CA MET A 641 25.86 -20.83 0.24
C MET A 641 26.92 -21.68 -0.49
N ILE A 642 27.29 -22.85 0.04
CA ILE A 642 28.27 -23.76 -0.60
C ILE A 642 27.59 -24.69 -1.58
N LYS A 643 26.52 -25.36 -1.14
CA LYS A 643 25.92 -26.52 -1.80
C LYS A 643 24.55 -26.26 -2.44
N GLY A 644 23.85 -25.19 -2.05
CA GLY A 644 22.49 -24.88 -2.47
C GLY A 644 21.42 -25.45 -1.51
N LEU A 645 20.15 -25.06 -1.74
CA LEU A 645 19.00 -25.47 -0.93
C LEU A 645 18.63 -26.95 -1.13
N ASP A 646 18.84 -27.48 -2.33
CA ASP A 646 18.44 -28.84 -2.72
C ASP A 646 19.46 -29.92 -2.32
N TRP A 647 20.54 -29.52 -1.64
CA TRP A 647 21.58 -30.46 -1.26
C TRP A 647 21.10 -31.39 -0.14
N ASP A 648 21.14 -32.70 -0.40
CA ASP A 648 20.81 -33.74 0.58
C ASP A 648 21.90 -33.85 1.65
N THR A 649 21.52 -33.57 2.89
CA THR A 649 22.40 -33.61 4.05
C THR A 649 22.66 -35.02 4.56
N ASN A 650 21.85 -36.01 4.17
CA ASN A 650 21.86 -37.37 4.71
C ASN A 650 21.86 -37.42 6.25
N LEU A 651 21.25 -36.40 6.89
CA LEU A 651 21.23 -36.28 8.34
C LEU A 651 20.55 -37.52 8.95
N ASN A 652 21.23 -38.15 9.91
CA ASN A 652 20.81 -39.41 10.56
C ASN A 652 20.69 -40.63 9.61
N GLY A 653 21.34 -40.60 8.43
CA GLY A 653 21.33 -41.71 7.48
C GLY A 653 20.03 -41.82 6.68
N GLN A 654 19.19 -40.79 6.70
CA GLN A 654 17.97 -40.68 5.89
C GLN A 654 18.29 -39.95 4.59
N CYS A 655 18.03 -40.58 3.45
CA CYS A 655 18.15 -39.95 2.13
C CYS A 655 16.89 -39.10 1.86
N GLY A 656 17.07 -37.92 1.27
CA GLY A 656 16.00 -36.96 0.97
C GLY A 656 15.85 -35.79 1.97
N VAL A 657 16.76 -35.63 2.93
CA VAL A 657 16.72 -34.53 3.91
C VAL A 657 17.57 -33.37 3.39
N THR A 658 16.95 -32.47 2.62
CA THR A 658 17.64 -31.33 2.01
C THR A 658 17.89 -30.18 3.00
N VAL A 659 18.81 -29.28 2.67
CA VAL A 659 19.02 -28.02 3.42
C VAL A 659 17.71 -27.22 3.51
N HIS A 660 16.89 -27.23 2.45
CA HIS A 660 15.56 -26.64 2.45
C HIS A 660 14.63 -27.23 3.52
N CYS A 661 14.57 -28.56 3.64
CA CYS A 661 13.78 -29.23 4.68
C CYS A 661 14.22 -28.81 6.09
N LEU A 662 15.53 -28.78 6.35
CA LEU A 662 16.07 -28.37 7.66
C LEU A 662 15.80 -26.89 7.96
N LEU A 663 15.96 -25.99 6.99
CA LEU A 663 15.63 -24.56 7.15
C LEU A 663 14.14 -24.35 7.38
N SER A 664 13.27 -25.13 6.72
CA SER A 664 11.81 -25.09 6.91
C SER A 664 11.41 -25.56 8.30
N GLU A 665 12.04 -26.62 8.81
CA GLU A 665 11.86 -27.09 10.19
C GLU A 665 12.35 -26.05 11.21
N LEU A 666 13.52 -25.43 10.96
CA LEU A 666 14.06 -24.38 11.81
C LEU A 666 13.18 -23.12 11.80
N TYR A 667 12.61 -22.75 10.64
CA TYR A 667 11.63 -21.68 10.50
C TYR A 667 10.42 -21.91 11.39
N ASN A 668 9.84 -23.11 11.33
CA ASN A 668 8.71 -23.47 12.18
C ASN A 668 9.10 -23.40 13.66
N THR A 669 10.25 -23.95 14.03
CA THR A 669 10.73 -23.97 15.43
C THR A 669 10.98 -22.56 15.97
N ALA A 670 11.63 -21.68 15.19
CA ALA A 670 11.84 -20.28 15.53
C ALA A 670 10.50 -19.54 15.67
N GLY A 671 9.53 -19.87 14.81
CA GLY A 671 8.13 -19.43 14.88
C GLY A 671 7.46 -19.75 16.22
N HIS A 672 7.55 -21.01 16.66
CA HIS A 672 6.98 -21.45 17.93
C HIS A 672 7.62 -20.75 19.14
N LYS A 673 8.93 -20.45 19.07
CA LYS A 673 9.63 -19.67 20.11
C LYS A 673 9.46 -18.15 19.98
N ARG A 674 8.79 -17.67 18.92
CA ARG A 674 8.58 -16.24 18.61
C ARG A 674 9.90 -15.45 18.53
N GLU A 675 10.96 -16.08 18.01
CA GLU A 675 12.26 -15.43 17.78
C GLU A 675 12.24 -14.61 16.47
N TRP A 676 11.58 -13.43 16.49
CA TRP A 676 11.25 -12.66 15.28
C TRP A 676 12.45 -12.32 14.38
N GLY A 677 13.59 -11.95 14.97
CA GLY A 677 14.81 -11.65 14.21
C GLY A 677 15.33 -12.87 13.44
N LEU A 678 15.28 -14.05 14.07
CA LEU A 678 15.70 -15.30 13.45
C LEU A 678 14.71 -15.76 12.38
N ILE A 679 13.40 -15.64 12.63
CA ILE A 679 12.36 -15.98 11.65
C ILE A 679 12.50 -15.12 10.39
N ARG A 680 12.73 -13.81 10.53
CA ARG A 680 12.99 -12.90 9.39
C ARG A 680 14.23 -13.33 8.60
N TYR A 681 15.30 -13.70 9.30
CA TYR A 681 16.52 -14.16 8.67
C TYR A 681 16.31 -15.46 7.87
N ILE A 682 15.68 -16.48 8.47
CA ILE A 682 15.40 -17.75 7.80
C ILE A 682 14.40 -17.55 6.64
N SER A 683 13.41 -16.68 6.80
CA SER A 683 12.48 -16.31 5.72
C SER A 683 13.22 -15.71 4.53
N GLY A 684 14.23 -14.88 4.79
CA GLY A 684 15.11 -14.32 3.77
C GLY A 684 15.91 -15.39 3.02
N LEU A 685 16.40 -16.41 3.73
CA LEU A 685 17.15 -17.55 3.15
C LEU A 685 16.28 -18.44 2.28
N LEU A 686 15.06 -18.75 2.75
CA LEU A 686 14.06 -19.54 2.02
C LEU A 686 13.37 -18.74 0.91
N ARG A 687 13.72 -17.46 0.73
CA ARG A 687 13.04 -16.53 -0.18
C ARG A 687 11.51 -16.50 -0.01
N LYS A 688 11.01 -16.64 1.22
CA LYS A 688 9.58 -16.63 1.50
C LYS A 688 8.94 -15.29 1.12
N ARG A 689 7.80 -15.37 0.45
CA ARG A 689 7.00 -14.22 0.00
C ARG A 689 5.75 -14.06 0.84
N VAL A 690 5.35 -12.81 1.10
CA VAL A 690 4.01 -12.51 1.61
C VAL A 690 3.01 -12.70 0.47
N GLU A 691 2.04 -13.59 0.62
CA GLU A 691 1.10 -13.96 -0.46
C GLU A 691 0.38 -12.76 -1.08
N VAL A 692 -0.12 -11.86 -0.24
CA VAL A 692 -0.89 -10.67 -0.65
C VAL A 692 -0.01 -9.44 -0.97
N LEU A 693 1.28 -9.65 -1.26
CA LEU A 693 2.24 -8.56 -1.47
C LEU A 693 1.94 -7.76 -2.74
N ALA A 694 1.57 -8.43 -3.83
CA ALA A 694 1.27 -7.77 -5.09
C ALA A 694 -0.03 -6.94 -4.98
N GLU A 695 -1.02 -7.45 -4.27
CA GLU A 695 -2.26 -6.77 -3.91
C GLU A 695 -1.96 -5.56 -3.03
N ALA A 696 -1.12 -5.71 -1.99
CA ALA A 696 -0.70 -4.60 -1.14
C ALA A 696 0.03 -3.50 -1.93
N CYS A 697 0.92 -3.89 -2.85
CA CYS A 697 1.57 -2.95 -3.76
C CYS A 697 0.56 -2.23 -4.66
N THR A 698 -0.39 -2.99 -5.22
CA THR A 698 -1.46 -2.45 -6.06
C THR A 698 -2.34 -1.48 -5.29
N ASP A 699 -2.72 -1.79 -4.04
CA ASP A 699 -3.49 -0.90 -3.17
C ASP A 699 -2.76 0.43 -2.98
N ILE A 700 -1.46 0.41 -2.66
CA ILE A 700 -0.66 1.64 -2.48
C ILE A 700 -0.63 2.46 -3.78
N LEU A 701 -0.34 1.82 -4.92
CA LEU A 701 -0.27 2.47 -6.22
C LEU A 701 -1.64 3.01 -6.66
N SER A 702 -2.72 2.28 -6.35
CA SER A 702 -4.10 2.68 -6.64
C SER A 702 -4.43 4.02 -5.97
N HIS A 703 -3.98 4.21 -4.72
CA HIS A 703 -4.12 5.45 -3.97
C HIS A 703 -3.12 6.54 -4.40
N GLN A 704 -2.53 6.41 -5.59
CA GLN A 704 -1.67 7.40 -6.24
C GLN A 704 -0.38 7.67 -5.47
N LYS A 705 0.15 6.63 -4.83
CA LYS A 705 1.42 6.67 -4.11
C LYS A 705 2.43 5.84 -4.89
N GLN A 706 3.48 6.47 -5.39
CA GLN A 706 4.64 5.75 -5.93
C GLN A 706 5.38 5.05 -4.80
N LEU A 707 6.02 3.93 -5.10
CA LEU A 707 6.75 3.15 -4.11
C LEU A 707 8.20 3.00 -4.55
N THR A 708 9.13 3.09 -3.60
CA THR A 708 10.53 2.68 -3.85
C THR A 708 10.98 1.69 -2.79
N VAL A 709 11.81 0.74 -3.22
CA VAL A 709 12.42 -0.28 -2.37
C VAL A 709 13.94 -0.19 -2.47
N GLY A 710 14.64 -0.62 -1.42
CA GLY A 710 16.08 -0.38 -1.28
C GLY A 710 16.42 0.99 -0.67
N LEU A 711 17.70 1.19 -0.34
CA LEU A 711 18.22 2.43 0.22
C LEU A 711 18.83 3.32 -0.87
N PRO A 712 18.64 4.65 -0.83
CA PRO A 712 19.24 5.56 -1.80
C PRO A 712 20.77 5.63 -1.70
N PRO A 713 21.46 6.15 -2.74
CA PRO A 713 20.93 6.57 -4.04
C PRO A 713 20.79 5.41 -5.06
N GLU A 714 20.21 5.70 -6.23
CA GLU A 714 20.20 4.78 -7.38
C GLU A 714 21.63 4.31 -7.72
N PRO A 715 21.85 3.04 -8.12
CA PRO A 715 20.87 2.03 -8.56
C PRO A 715 20.36 1.10 -7.44
N ARG A 716 20.71 1.34 -6.16
CA ARG A 716 20.28 0.50 -5.03
C ARG A 716 18.80 0.68 -4.71
N GLU A 717 18.32 1.91 -4.85
CA GLU A 717 16.90 2.21 -4.79
C GLU A 717 16.24 1.91 -6.15
N LYS A 718 15.11 1.20 -6.12
CA LYS A 718 14.32 0.83 -7.29
C LYS A 718 12.91 1.42 -7.15
N THR A 719 12.43 2.10 -8.18
CA THR A 719 11.10 2.70 -8.20
C THR A 719 10.09 1.75 -8.84
N ILE A 720 8.97 1.52 -8.15
CA ILE A 720 7.81 0.78 -8.63
C ILE A 720 6.74 1.81 -9.02
N THR A 721 6.43 1.87 -10.33
CA THR A 721 5.50 2.85 -10.91
C THR A 721 4.18 2.24 -11.37
N ALA A 722 4.14 0.92 -11.54
CA ALA A 722 2.96 0.16 -11.92
C ALA A 722 2.91 -1.14 -11.11
N PRO A 723 1.72 -1.74 -10.92
CA PRO A 723 1.62 -3.03 -10.27
C PRO A 723 2.41 -4.09 -11.03
N LEU A 724 3.24 -4.84 -10.31
CA LEU A 724 4.07 -5.91 -10.87
C LEU A 724 3.47 -7.28 -10.54
N PRO A 725 3.70 -8.30 -11.38
CA PRO A 725 3.45 -9.68 -11.02
C PRO A 725 4.14 -10.05 -9.70
N PRO A 726 3.55 -10.97 -8.90
CA PRO A 726 4.10 -11.36 -7.60
C PRO A 726 5.58 -11.83 -7.62
N GLU A 727 6.02 -12.50 -8.67
CA GLU A 727 7.40 -12.98 -8.84
C GLU A 727 8.37 -11.82 -9.14
N GLU A 728 8.05 -11.01 -10.16
CA GLU A 728 8.84 -9.83 -10.53
C GLU A 728 8.99 -8.85 -9.37
N LEU A 729 7.93 -8.67 -8.57
CA LEU A 729 7.96 -7.82 -7.38
C LEU A 729 8.90 -8.36 -6.31
N ALA A 730 8.85 -9.68 -6.05
CA ALA A 730 9.72 -10.31 -5.06
C ALA A 730 11.19 -10.22 -5.47
N ASP A 731 11.50 -10.56 -6.73
CA ASP A 731 12.86 -10.48 -7.27
C ASP A 731 13.42 -9.05 -7.21
N LEU A 732 12.61 -8.05 -7.54
CA LEU A 732 12.98 -6.64 -7.45
C LEU A 732 13.30 -6.22 -6.00
N ILE A 733 12.54 -6.69 -5.01
CA ILE A 733 12.81 -6.43 -3.59
C ILE A 733 14.13 -7.07 -3.15
N TYR A 734 14.38 -8.32 -3.53
CA TYR A 734 15.63 -9.01 -3.20
C TYR A 734 16.84 -8.37 -3.90
N GLU A 735 16.69 -7.96 -5.16
CA GLU A 735 17.73 -7.23 -5.90
C GLU A 735 18.06 -5.89 -5.21
N ALA A 736 17.05 -5.10 -4.87
CA ALA A 736 17.22 -3.79 -4.21
C ALA A 736 17.82 -3.91 -2.80
N SER A 737 17.56 -5.02 -2.11
CA SER A 737 18.10 -5.31 -0.76
C SER A 737 19.55 -5.81 -0.81
N GLY A 738 20.06 -6.18 -1.99
CA GLY A 738 21.45 -6.61 -2.19
C GLY A 738 21.80 -7.88 -1.40
N GLN A 739 22.79 -7.79 -0.51
CA GLN A 739 23.25 -8.93 0.29
C GLN A 739 22.48 -9.07 1.62
N ASP A 740 21.66 -8.09 1.99
CA ASP A 740 21.01 -8.04 3.30
C ASP A 740 19.59 -8.64 3.19
N ILE A 741 19.54 -9.98 3.14
CA ILE A 741 18.30 -10.77 2.92
C ILE A 741 17.19 -10.49 3.94
N SER A 742 17.53 -10.10 5.17
CA SER A 742 16.53 -9.80 6.20
C SER A 742 15.83 -8.44 5.96
N ILE A 743 16.49 -7.50 5.28
CA ILE A 743 15.86 -6.23 4.86
C ILE A 743 14.80 -6.50 3.79
N ALA A 744 15.02 -7.49 2.91
CA ALA A 744 14.03 -7.87 1.90
C ALA A 744 12.72 -8.30 2.56
N VAL A 745 12.79 -9.13 3.60
CA VAL A 745 11.62 -9.58 4.37
C VAL A 745 10.95 -8.40 5.09
N LEU A 746 11.74 -7.54 5.74
CA LEU A 746 11.20 -6.35 6.42
C LEU A 746 10.55 -5.38 5.41
N THR A 747 11.10 -5.24 4.21
CA THR A 747 10.53 -4.42 3.13
C THR A 747 9.15 -4.94 2.72
N GLN A 748 8.98 -6.27 2.62
CA GLN A 748 7.67 -6.88 2.36
C GLN A 748 6.67 -6.61 3.49
N GLU A 749 7.09 -6.72 4.76
CA GLU A 749 6.24 -6.39 5.92
C GLU A 749 5.80 -4.92 5.91
N ILE A 750 6.75 -3.99 5.76
CA ILE A 750 6.44 -2.56 5.76
C ILE A 750 5.52 -2.22 4.59
N MET A 751 5.70 -2.82 3.41
CA MET A 751 4.80 -2.65 2.28
C MET A 751 3.36 -3.08 2.63
N LEU A 752 3.20 -4.25 3.26
CA LEU A 752 1.89 -4.71 3.72
C LEU A 752 1.26 -3.75 4.74
N TYR A 753 2.03 -3.29 5.73
CA TYR A 753 1.52 -2.37 6.75
C TYR A 753 1.13 -1.02 6.14
N LEU A 754 1.90 -0.50 5.19
CA LEU A 754 1.55 0.71 4.44
C LEU A 754 0.23 0.51 3.71
N ALA A 755 0.03 -0.61 3.01
CA ALA A 755 -1.25 -0.91 2.35
C ALA A 755 -2.42 -0.97 3.34
N MET A 756 -2.24 -1.60 4.51
CA MET A 756 -3.26 -1.61 5.57
C MET A 756 -3.61 -0.19 6.05
N TYR A 757 -2.62 0.70 6.21
CA TYR A 757 -2.88 2.08 6.64
C TYR A 757 -3.47 2.95 5.54
N VAL A 758 -3.09 2.75 4.28
CA VAL A 758 -3.66 3.48 3.14
C VAL A 758 -5.16 3.19 3.05
N ARG A 759 -5.58 1.93 3.23
CA ARG A 759 -7.00 1.52 3.24
C ARG A 759 -7.76 2.04 4.47
N SER A 760 -7.20 1.88 5.66
CA SER A 760 -7.91 2.18 6.93
C SER A 760 -7.85 3.64 7.37
N GLN A 761 -6.75 4.34 7.08
CA GLN A 761 -6.46 5.72 7.51
C GLN A 761 -5.76 6.52 6.38
N PRO A 762 -6.40 6.74 5.23
CA PRO A 762 -5.79 7.40 4.07
C PRO A 762 -5.25 8.80 4.36
N SER A 763 -5.81 9.50 5.37
CA SER A 763 -5.34 10.81 5.82
C SER A 763 -3.89 10.84 6.31
N LEU A 764 -3.33 9.70 6.73
CA LEU A 764 -1.91 9.60 7.12
C LEU A 764 -0.96 9.91 5.96
N PHE A 765 -1.41 9.67 4.73
CA PHE A 765 -0.64 9.82 3.49
C PHE A 765 -0.96 11.12 2.74
N GLY A 766 -1.61 12.08 3.40
CA GLY A 766 -1.86 13.40 2.83
C GLY A 766 -0.56 14.09 2.40
N GLU A 767 -0.56 14.66 1.19
CA GLU A 767 0.59 15.35 0.60
C GLU A 767 1.89 14.53 0.47
N MET A 768 1.78 13.19 0.46
CA MET A 768 2.89 12.28 0.16
C MET A 768 2.61 11.63 -1.20
N LEU A 769 3.47 11.85 -2.21
CA LEU A 769 3.30 11.21 -3.53
C LEU A 769 4.14 9.96 -3.71
N ARG A 770 5.26 9.83 -2.98
CA ARG A 770 6.17 8.70 -3.08
C ARG A 770 6.53 8.19 -1.69
N LEU A 771 6.44 6.89 -1.48
CA LEU A 771 6.80 6.19 -0.25
C LEU A 771 8.13 5.47 -0.47
N ARG A 772 9.18 5.94 0.22
CA ARG A 772 10.53 5.37 0.11
C ARG A 772 10.75 4.38 1.26
N ILE A 773 10.46 3.10 1.04
CA ILE A 773 10.44 2.10 2.13
C ILE A 773 11.79 2.02 2.82
N GLY A 774 12.91 2.08 2.07
CA GLY A 774 14.25 2.05 2.65
C GLY A 774 14.51 3.20 3.63
N LEU A 775 14.12 4.43 3.27
CA LEU A 775 14.25 5.60 4.16
C LEU A 775 13.30 5.52 5.35
N ILE A 776 12.11 4.97 5.19
CA ILE A 776 11.17 4.72 6.29
C ILE A 776 11.80 3.75 7.31
N ILE A 777 12.39 2.64 6.85
CA ILE A 777 13.12 1.69 7.71
C ILE A 777 14.29 2.38 8.42
N GLN A 778 15.03 3.23 7.71
CA GLN A 778 16.14 3.99 8.28
C GLN A 778 15.68 4.91 9.42
N VAL A 779 14.59 5.63 9.20
CA VAL A 779 13.96 6.50 10.21
C VAL A 779 13.44 5.69 11.39
N MET A 780 12.86 4.51 11.17
CA MET A 780 12.44 3.60 12.25
C MET A 780 13.62 3.22 13.17
N ALA A 781 14.75 2.83 12.59
CA ALA A 781 15.96 2.52 13.35
C ALA A 781 16.51 3.76 14.08
N THR A 782 16.49 4.93 13.42
CA THR A 782 16.91 6.23 14.01
C THR A 782 16.10 6.57 15.25
N GLU A 783 14.78 6.43 15.15
CA GLU A 783 13.88 6.73 16.25
C GLU A 783 14.02 5.75 17.41
N LEU A 784 14.30 4.47 17.13
CA LEU A 784 14.61 3.49 18.16
C LEU A 784 15.95 3.80 18.84
N ALA A 785 16.99 4.13 18.09
CA ALA A 785 18.30 4.49 18.63
C ALA A 785 18.20 5.65 19.62
N ARG A 786 17.45 6.69 19.22
CA ARG A 786 17.20 7.86 20.06
C ARG A 786 16.34 7.53 21.28
N SER A 787 15.27 6.76 21.11
CA SER A 787 14.34 6.48 22.21
C SER A 787 14.93 5.52 23.25
N LEU A 788 15.79 4.59 22.81
CA LEU A 788 16.48 3.63 23.67
C LEU A 788 17.85 4.11 24.16
N ASN A 789 18.32 5.27 23.71
CA ASN A 789 19.68 5.79 23.94
C ASN A 789 20.77 4.74 23.65
N CYS A 790 20.65 4.03 22.53
CA CYS A 790 21.58 2.97 22.13
C CYS A 790 22.33 3.31 20.83
N SER A 791 23.34 2.50 20.48
CA SER A 791 24.04 2.64 19.20
C SER A 791 23.09 2.33 18.03
N GLY A 792 23.43 2.82 16.83
CA GLY A 792 22.66 2.50 15.62
C GLY A 792 22.62 0.99 15.33
N GLU A 793 23.69 0.27 15.69
CA GLU A 793 23.77 -1.19 15.55
C GLU A 793 22.78 -1.91 16.47
N GLU A 794 22.79 -1.55 17.76
CA GLU A 794 21.84 -2.08 18.75
C GLU A 794 20.39 -1.74 18.38
N ALA A 795 20.16 -0.55 17.82
CA ALA A 795 18.84 -0.10 17.42
C ALA A 795 18.29 -0.91 16.25
N SER A 796 19.13 -1.25 15.27
CA SER A 796 18.69 -2.05 14.14
C SER A 796 18.50 -3.53 14.49
N GLU A 797 19.31 -4.09 15.40
CA GLU A 797 19.03 -5.42 15.95
C GLU A 797 17.73 -5.45 16.76
N SER A 798 17.49 -4.39 17.53
CA SER A 798 16.23 -4.15 18.24
C SER A 798 15.05 -4.05 17.26
N LEU A 799 15.21 -3.35 16.14
CA LEU A 799 14.19 -3.26 15.09
C LEU A 799 13.86 -4.63 14.50
N MET A 800 14.88 -5.42 14.15
CA MET A 800 14.72 -6.76 13.57
C MET A 800 14.08 -7.76 14.53
N SER A 801 14.16 -7.52 15.84
CA SER A 801 13.58 -8.38 16.88
C SER A 801 12.18 -7.97 17.34
N LEU A 802 11.61 -6.87 16.83
CA LEU A 802 10.23 -6.48 17.13
C LEU A 802 9.23 -7.50 16.59
N SER A 803 8.13 -7.70 17.32
CA SER A 803 6.97 -8.44 16.80
C SER A 803 6.38 -7.73 15.57
N PRO A 804 5.69 -8.45 14.66
CA PRO A 804 4.92 -7.84 13.58
C PRO A 804 4.00 -6.70 14.04
N PHE A 805 3.29 -6.88 15.16
CA PHE A 805 2.39 -5.86 15.70
C PHE A 805 3.13 -4.61 16.18
N ASP A 806 4.25 -4.78 16.91
CA ASP A 806 5.03 -3.64 17.41
C ASP A 806 5.73 -2.90 16.27
N MET A 807 6.21 -3.61 15.24
CA MET A 807 6.72 -3.03 14.00
C MET A 807 5.67 -2.16 13.30
N LYS A 808 4.44 -2.68 13.14
CA LYS A 808 3.31 -1.95 12.56
C LYS A 808 2.93 -0.69 13.36
N ASN A 809 3.01 -0.73 14.69
CA ASN A 809 2.74 0.45 15.52
C ASN A 809 3.84 1.49 15.44
N LEU A 810 5.11 1.08 15.42
CA LEU A 810 6.23 1.99 15.22
C LEU A 810 6.05 2.78 13.91
N LEU A 811 5.65 2.08 12.84
CA LEU A 811 5.35 2.70 11.55
C LEU A 811 4.18 3.72 11.66
N HIS A 812 3.10 3.39 12.37
CA HIS A 812 1.98 4.33 12.58
C HIS A 812 2.41 5.62 13.27
N HIS A 813 3.24 5.50 14.31
CA HIS A 813 3.73 6.67 15.03
C HIS A 813 4.62 7.57 14.16
N ILE A 814 5.42 6.97 13.28
CA ILE A 814 6.25 7.71 12.30
C ILE A 814 5.38 8.42 11.27
N LEU A 815 4.40 7.72 10.68
CA LEU A 815 3.52 8.30 9.66
C LEU A 815 2.59 9.38 10.23
N SER A 816 2.14 9.22 11.48
CA SER A 816 1.29 10.20 12.16
C SER A 816 2.06 11.42 12.68
N GLY A 817 3.39 11.34 12.78
CA GLY A 817 4.23 12.42 13.32
C GLY A 817 3.99 12.74 14.79
N LYS A 818 3.29 11.85 15.53
CA LYS A 818 3.03 11.99 16.96
C LYS A 818 4.26 11.59 17.78
N GLU A 819 4.41 12.17 18.97
CA GLU A 819 5.45 11.77 19.92
C GLU A 819 5.07 10.44 20.58
N PHE A 820 6.06 9.55 20.73
CA PHE A 820 5.89 8.24 21.33
C PHE A 820 7.10 7.91 22.22
N GLY A 821 6.88 7.12 23.26
CA GLY A 821 7.90 6.59 24.15
C GLY A 821 8.21 5.14 23.82
N VAL A 822 9.47 4.73 24.00
CA VAL A 822 9.92 3.35 23.83
C VAL A 822 10.65 2.94 25.10
N GLU A 823 10.22 1.84 25.74
CA GLU A 823 10.83 1.32 26.96
C GLU A 823 11.27 -0.14 26.78
N ARG A 824 12.45 -0.50 27.31
CA ARG A 824 12.89 -1.90 27.43
C ARG A 824 12.19 -2.53 28.64
N SER A 825 11.32 -3.50 28.39
CA SER A 825 10.69 -4.30 29.43
C SER A 825 11.65 -5.39 29.90
N MET A 826 12.07 -5.36 31.16
CA MET A 826 12.81 -6.45 31.78
C MET A 826 11.86 -7.62 32.11
N ARG A 827 11.91 -8.72 31.35
CA ARG A 827 11.30 -9.98 31.79
C ARG A 827 12.19 -10.62 32.88
N PRO A 828 11.62 -11.30 33.89
CA PRO A 828 12.40 -12.05 34.87
C PRO A 828 13.20 -13.19 34.21
N VAL A 829 14.35 -13.49 34.80
CA VAL A 829 15.52 -14.25 34.30
C VAL A 829 15.25 -15.73 33.90
N GLU A 830 14.01 -16.20 33.88
CA GLU A 830 13.67 -17.62 33.62
C GLU A 830 13.19 -17.91 32.19
N SER A 831 13.15 -16.92 31.28
CA SER A 831 12.75 -17.14 29.88
C SER A 831 13.97 -17.24 28.95
N CYS A 832 14.03 -18.30 28.13
CA CYS A 832 15.12 -18.63 27.22
C CYS A 832 15.26 -17.67 26.01
N ALA A 833 14.43 -16.62 25.93
CA ALA A 833 14.50 -15.61 24.88
C ALA A 833 15.70 -14.66 25.12
N THR A 834 16.62 -14.62 24.17
CA THR A 834 17.89 -13.87 24.24
C THR A 834 17.75 -12.35 24.00
N SER A 835 16.54 -11.82 23.80
CA SER A 835 16.33 -10.39 23.49
C SER A 835 15.33 -9.70 24.44
N PRO A 836 15.63 -8.47 24.92
CA PRO A 836 14.71 -7.70 25.77
C PRO A 836 13.45 -7.31 24.99
N ALA A 837 12.28 -7.48 25.59
CA ALA A 837 11.01 -7.07 24.97
C ALA A 837 10.92 -5.54 24.93
N ILE A 838 10.64 -4.97 23.76
CA ILE A 838 10.49 -3.53 23.57
C ILE A 838 9.00 -3.20 23.59
N SER A 839 8.61 -2.22 24.41
CA SER A 839 7.23 -1.71 24.47
C SER A 839 7.17 -0.29 23.94
N ILE A 840 6.19 -0.02 23.07
CA ILE A 840 5.96 1.28 22.43
C ILE A 840 4.63 1.85 22.96
N HIS A 841 4.67 3.06 23.51
CA HIS A 841 3.49 3.72 24.09
C HIS A 841 3.34 5.17 23.58
N GLU A 842 2.10 5.60 23.37
CA GLU A 842 1.79 6.99 22.97
C GLU A 842 2.11 7.93 24.14
N MET A 843 2.98 8.94 23.90
CA MET A 843 3.19 10.04 24.84
C MET A 843 2.02 11.02 24.68
N GLY A 844 1.56 11.64 25.78
CA GLY A 844 0.45 12.60 25.74
C GLY A 844 0.66 13.77 24.77
N HIS A 845 -0.37 14.58 24.53
CA HIS A 845 -0.47 15.59 23.45
C HIS A 845 0.50 16.79 23.48
N THR A 846 1.80 16.57 23.61
CA THR A 846 2.83 17.61 23.64
C THR A 846 3.19 18.17 22.25
N GLY A 847 2.91 17.43 21.17
CA GLY A 847 3.29 17.79 19.78
C GLY A 847 2.18 18.15 18.77
N ALA A 848 0.91 18.34 19.17
CA ALA A 848 -0.20 18.58 18.22
C ALA A 848 -0.09 19.91 17.44
N THR A 849 -0.45 19.88 16.15
CA THR A 849 -0.50 21.06 15.28
C THR A 849 -1.58 22.07 15.73
N LYS A 850 -1.50 23.34 15.30
CA LYS A 850 -2.47 24.40 15.69
C LYS A 850 -3.93 24.04 15.33
N THR A 851 -4.14 23.31 14.25
CA THR A 851 -5.44 22.81 13.77
C THR A 851 -5.98 21.66 14.62
N GLU A 852 -5.11 20.73 15.05
CA GLU A 852 -5.49 19.65 15.97
C GLU A 852 -5.76 20.17 17.39
N ARG A 853 -4.98 21.14 17.87
CA ARG A 853 -5.24 21.81 19.15
C ARG A 853 -6.56 22.58 19.15
N THR A 854 -6.96 23.17 18.03
CA THR A 854 -8.27 23.85 17.92
C THR A 854 -9.42 22.86 17.84
N GLY A 855 -9.27 21.74 17.12
CA GLY A 855 -10.26 20.65 17.10
C GLY A 855 -10.43 19.99 18.48
N ILE A 856 -9.34 19.69 19.18
CA ILE A 856 -9.35 19.07 20.51
C ILE A 856 -9.88 20.05 21.56
N ASN A 857 -9.51 21.34 21.51
CA ASN A 857 -10.06 22.34 22.43
C ASN A 857 -11.54 22.62 22.17
N ARG A 858 -11.98 22.55 20.90
CA ARG A 858 -13.39 22.66 20.50
C ARG A 858 -14.21 21.46 20.97
N LEU A 859 -13.71 20.24 20.77
CA LEU A 859 -14.29 19.01 21.33
C LEU A 859 -14.30 19.03 22.87
N ARG A 860 -13.24 19.53 23.51
CA ARG A 860 -13.16 19.65 24.97
C ARG A 860 -14.06 20.76 25.52
N SER A 861 -14.31 21.82 24.75
CA SER A 861 -15.32 22.84 25.10
C SER A 861 -16.74 22.35 24.86
N GLU A 862 -16.99 21.62 23.76
CA GLU A 862 -18.29 21.02 23.44
C GLU A 862 -18.64 19.91 24.44
N MET A 863 -17.69 19.04 24.82
CA MET A 863 -17.87 18.03 25.88
C MET A 863 -18.07 18.67 27.27
N LYS A 864 -17.43 19.82 27.56
CA LYS A 864 -17.68 20.58 28.79
C LYS A 864 -19.06 21.24 28.77
N GLN A 865 -19.52 21.75 27.62
CA GLN A 865 -20.88 22.28 27.44
C GLN A 865 -21.95 21.19 27.64
N PHE A 866 -21.76 20.00 27.08
CA PHE A 866 -22.65 18.85 27.30
C PHE A 866 -22.69 18.37 28.76
N GLN A 867 -21.63 18.58 29.54
CA GLN A 867 -21.61 18.30 30.98
C GLN A 867 -22.20 19.42 31.85
N THR A 868 -22.27 20.67 31.35
CA THR A 868 -22.89 21.80 32.06
C THR A 868 -24.40 21.87 31.82
N ASP A 869 -24.89 21.43 30.65
CA ASP A 869 -26.33 21.42 30.33
C ASP A 869 -27.13 20.26 30.97
N ARG A 870 -26.45 19.28 31.59
CA ARG A 870 -27.11 18.20 32.37
C ARG A 870 -27.29 18.51 33.86
N ARG A 871 -26.92 19.70 34.35
CA ARG A 871 -27.02 20.08 35.78
C ARG A 871 -27.97 21.23 36.10
N TYR A 872 -28.89 21.55 35.20
CA TYR A 872 -30.02 22.45 35.51
C TYR A 872 -31.36 21.80 35.20
N SER A 873 -31.85 20.99 36.13
CA SER A 873 -33.29 20.88 36.41
C SER A 873 -33.52 20.24 37.78
N ALA A 874 -34.43 20.83 38.56
CA ALA A 874 -34.95 20.45 39.89
C ALA A 874 -34.30 21.09 41.14
N ASP A 875 -34.87 22.24 41.54
CA ASP A 875 -35.46 22.57 42.87
C ASP A 875 -34.66 22.37 44.18
N ASP A 876 -34.30 23.46 44.88
CA ASP A 876 -35.17 24.25 45.81
C ASP A 876 -34.37 24.89 46.99
N GLN A 877 -34.72 26.16 47.27
CA GLN A 877 -34.87 26.82 48.59
C GLN A 877 -33.74 27.00 49.64
N PHE A 878 -33.48 28.31 49.91
CA PHE A 878 -33.45 29.02 51.22
C PHE A 878 -32.14 29.64 51.80
N LEU A 879 -32.26 30.97 52.00
CA LEU A 879 -31.84 31.86 53.12
C LEU A 879 -30.40 32.46 53.21
N TYR A 880 -30.36 33.82 53.08
CA TYR A 880 -29.58 34.87 53.79
C TYR A 880 -28.04 34.73 53.92
N GLY A 881 -27.19 35.74 53.81
CA GLY A 881 -27.30 37.19 53.70
C GLY A 881 -25.94 37.84 54.00
N HIS A 882 -25.65 38.94 53.30
CA HIS A 882 -24.79 40.10 53.67
C HIS A 882 -23.24 40.06 53.87
N SER A 883 -22.66 41.10 53.27
CA SER A 883 -21.45 41.91 53.57
C SER A 883 -20.10 41.43 52.98
N VAL A 884 -19.41 42.14 52.08
CA VAL A 884 -18.95 43.55 51.91
C VAL A 884 -17.51 43.75 52.43
N ASN A 885 -16.60 44.03 51.47
CA ASN A 885 -15.35 44.82 51.50
C ASN A 885 -14.25 44.46 52.54
N SER A 886 -12.95 44.63 52.32
CA SER A 886 -12.11 45.12 51.21
C SER A 886 -10.63 44.95 51.62
N SER A 887 -9.77 44.55 50.67
CA SER A 887 -8.39 45.01 50.42
C SER A 887 -7.34 45.15 51.55
N ILE A 888 -6.16 44.51 51.39
CA ILE A 888 -4.83 45.15 51.18
C ILE A 888 -3.66 44.13 51.36
N TYR A 889 -2.74 44.18 50.40
CA TYR A 889 -1.36 43.67 50.23
C TYR A 889 -0.59 42.81 51.28
N SER A 890 -0.03 41.71 50.73
CA SER A 890 1.35 41.17 50.85
C SER A 890 1.76 40.13 51.92
N SER A 891 2.32 39.03 51.38
CA SER A 891 3.38 38.12 51.91
C SER A 891 3.04 36.80 52.66
N ARG A 892 3.70 35.73 52.16
CA ARG A 892 4.00 34.37 52.70
C ARG A 892 3.06 33.18 52.41
N SER A 893 3.42 32.46 51.33
CA SER A 893 3.83 31.03 51.26
C SER A 893 3.40 30.04 52.35
N THR A 894 2.74 28.94 51.93
CA THR A 894 3.12 27.50 52.10
C THR A 894 2.03 26.65 51.41
N ARG A 895 2.29 26.02 50.25
CA ARG A 895 2.68 24.60 50.02
C ARG A 895 1.79 23.53 50.68
N CYS A 896 1.18 22.71 49.83
CA CYS A 896 1.28 21.23 49.73
C CYS A 896 0.69 20.82 48.36
N SER A 897 1.04 19.76 47.62
CA SER A 897 2.19 18.84 47.48
C SER A 897 1.66 17.72 46.57
N SER A 898 2.16 17.57 45.34
CA SER A 898 1.91 16.39 44.50
C SER A 898 3.19 15.54 44.47
N PRO A 899 3.09 14.19 44.35
CA PRO A 899 4.14 13.30 44.84
C PRO A 899 5.38 13.29 43.97
N SER A 900 6.51 13.28 44.64
CA SER A 900 7.86 13.08 44.14
C SER A 900 8.09 11.62 43.69
N SER A 901 8.58 11.43 42.47
CA SER A 901 9.26 10.19 42.05
C SER A 901 10.63 10.09 42.73
N PRO A 902 11.11 8.87 43.05
CA PRO A 902 12.20 8.67 43.98
C PRO A 902 13.57 8.81 43.31
N THR A 903 14.50 9.45 44.01
CA THR A 903 15.94 9.28 43.79
C THR A 903 16.54 8.66 45.04
N GLY A 904 17.34 7.60 44.89
CA GLY A 904 18.41 7.29 45.83
C GLY A 904 18.54 5.84 46.26
N THR A 905 19.53 5.15 45.70
CA THR A 905 20.50 4.38 46.50
C THR A 905 21.90 4.63 45.95
N LEU A 906 22.74 5.22 46.80
CA LEU A 906 24.15 5.53 46.57
C LEU A 906 25.02 4.28 46.78
N SER A 907 26.10 4.16 46.02
CA SER A 907 27.37 3.63 46.50
C SER A 907 28.54 4.41 45.85
N PRO A 908 29.66 4.62 46.56
CA PRO A 908 30.53 5.77 46.34
C PRO A 908 31.86 5.41 45.66
N THR A 909 32.34 6.27 44.75
CA THR A 909 33.70 6.85 44.68
C THR A 909 34.03 7.37 43.26
N ALA A 910 34.86 8.42 43.21
CA ALA A 910 35.54 9.05 42.06
C ALA A 910 34.85 10.27 41.38
N THR A 911 35.11 11.44 41.99
CA THR A 911 35.50 12.75 41.41
C THR A 911 35.18 13.12 39.94
N SER A 912 34.21 14.03 39.82
CA SER A 912 34.19 15.31 39.07
C SER A 912 34.49 15.36 37.55
N GLY A 913 33.42 15.59 36.78
CA GLY A 913 33.39 16.35 35.51
C GLY A 913 32.02 17.04 35.37
N PRO A 914 31.90 18.22 34.73
CA PRO A 914 30.62 18.95 34.69
C PRO A 914 29.65 18.27 33.72
N GLN A 915 28.58 17.67 34.24
CA GLN A 915 27.43 17.27 33.43
C GLN A 915 26.63 18.51 33.03
N LEU A 916 26.66 18.83 31.73
CA LEU A 916 25.74 19.76 31.09
C LEU A 916 24.34 19.12 31.09
N ILE A 917 23.38 19.82 31.68
CA ILE A 917 21.95 19.51 31.58
C ILE A 917 21.55 19.77 30.13
N TRP A 918 21.22 18.71 29.37
CA TRP A 918 20.61 18.83 28.05
C TRP A 918 19.16 19.32 28.22
N ASP A 919 18.79 20.38 27.51
CA ASP A 919 17.44 20.93 27.51
C ASP A 919 16.56 20.04 26.61
N ASP A 920 15.37 19.62 27.07
CA ASP A 920 14.45 18.66 26.41
C ASP A 920 13.93 19.10 25.02
N HIS A 921 14.35 20.27 24.52
CA HIS A 921 13.89 20.89 23.27
C HIS A 921 14.90 20.80 22.10
N GLN A 922 16.12 20.32 22.33
CA GLN A 922 17.15 20.23 21.28
C GLN A 922 16.94 19.00 20.38
N GLY A 923 16.93 19.18 19.06
CA GLY A 923 16.78 18.13 18.05
C GLY A 923 15.34 17.92 17.53
N GLN A 924 14.35 18.66 18.04
CA GLN A 924 12.93 18.44 17.69
C GLN A 924 12.62 18.79 16.23
N TRP A 925 13.19 19.88 15.71
CA TRP A 925 12.92 20.32 14.34
C TRP A 925 13.77 19.57 13.33
N LEU A 926 15.03 19.25 13.68
CA LEU A 926 15.86 18.36 12.86
C LEU A 926 15.16 17.01 12.69
N ARG A 927 14.63 16.45 13.77
CA ARG A 927 13.82 15.23 13.73
C ARG A 927 12.61 15.37 12.81
N ARG A 928 11.84 16.47 12.95
CA ARG A 928 10.66 16.74 12.10
C ARG A 928 11.04 16.79 10.62
N ARG A 929 12.12 17.47 10.27
CA ARG A 929 12.60 17.58 8.88
C ARG A 929 13.10 16.25 8.33
N ARG A 930 13.80 15.44 9.14
CA ARG A 930 14.20 14.07 8.77
C ARG A 930 12.98 13.20 8.48
N LEU A 931 11.96 13.27 9.34
CA LEU A 931 10.70 12.54 9.15
C LEU A 931 9.99 12.98 7.86
N ASP A 932 9.66 14.27 7.75
CA ASP A 932 8.90 14.82 6.63
C ASP A 932 9.67 14.66 5.29
N GLY A 933 11.00 14.81 5.31
CA GLY A 933 11.87 14.61 4.16
C GLY A 933 12.02 13.15 3.75
N ALA A 934 12.09 12.20 4.69
CA ALA A 934 12.20 10.77 4.38
C ALA A 934 10.91 10.18 3.83
N ILE A 935 9.76 10.71 4.27
CA ILE A 935 8.43 10.30 3.78
C ILE A 935 7.94 11.16 2.61
N ASN A 936 8.78 12.05 2.07
CA ASN A 936 8.47 12.95 0.94
C ASN A 936 7.18 13.76 1.13
N ARG A 937 6.93 14.29 2.32
CA ARG A 937 5.74 15.10 2.61
C ARG A 937 5.97 16.56 2.21
N VAL A 938 5.07 17.12 1.41
CA VAL A 938 5.11 18.53 0.98
C VAL A 938 3.93 19.35 1.53
N PRO A 939 3.97 20.69 1.47
CA PRO A 939 2.81 21.52 1.82
C PRO A 939 1.61 21.31 0.88
N VAL A 940 0.39 21.54 1.38
CA VAL A 940 -0.84 21.44 0.57
C VAL A 940 -0.80 22.39 -0.62
N GLY A 941 -1.09 21.85 -1.80
CA GLY A 941 -1.11 22.62 -3.05
C GLY A 941 0.28 22.97 -3.60
N PHE A 942 1.33 22.35 -3.08
CA PHE A 942 2.72 22.64 -3.44
C PHE A 942 2.96 22.50 -4.96
N TYR A 943 2.51 21.42 -5.59
CA TYR A 943 2.76 21.18 -7.00
C TYR A 943 2.05 22.20 -7.91
N GLN A 944 0.78 22.55 -7.65
CA GLN A 944 0.08 23.59 -8.44
C GLN A 944 0.80 24.94 -8.34
N LYS A 945 1.32 25.27 -7.16
CA LYS A 945 2.09 26.49 -6.92
C LYS A 945 3.44 26.47 -7.64
N VAL A 946 4.15 25.33 -7.63
CA VAL A 946 5.38 25.16 -8.43
C VAL A 946 5.12 25.30 -9.92
N TRP A 947 3.99 24.77 -10.42
CA TRP A 947 3.59 24.97 -11.82
C TRP A 947 3.42 26.46 -12.15
N THR A 948 2.74 27.21 -11.28
CA THR A 948 2.53 28.66 -11.43
C THR A 948 3.85 29.42 -11.40
N LEU A 949 4.76 29.04 -10.51
CA LEU A 949 6.12 29.60 -10.43
C LEU A 949 6.91 29.35 -11.73
N LEU A 950 6.86 28.14 -12.28
CA LEU A 950 7.54 27.79 -13.55
C LEU A 950 7.00 28.53 -14.76
N GLN A 951 5.77 29.05 -14.72
CA GLN A 951 5.28 29.93 -15.79
C GLN A 951 5.98 31.29 -15.80
N LYS A 952 6.56 31.70 -14.67
CA LYS A 952 7.19 33.02 -14.49
C LYS A 952 8.72 32.97 -14.59
N CYS A 953 9.37 31.81 -14.51
CA CYS A 953 10.83 31.66 -14.63
C CYS A 953 11.25 30.68 -15.75
N HIS A 954 12.54 30.60 -16.08
CA HIS A 954 13.02 29.65 -17.10
C HIS A 954 13.08 28.20 -16.59
N GLY A 955 13.23 28.02 -15.27
CA GLY A 955 13.25 26.72 -14.59
C GLY A 955 13.72 26.82 -13.14
N LEU A 956 13.59 25.72 -12.40
CA LEU A 956 14.14 25.57 -11.05
C LEU A 956 15.28 24.55 -11.09
N SER A 957 16.45 24.91 -10.58
CA SER A 957 17.56 23.96 -10.39
C SER A 957 17.62 23.52 -8.94
N ILE A 958 17.62 22.21 -8.72
CA ILE A 958 17.71 21.56 -7.41
C ILE A 958 18.81 20.50 -7.52
N ASP A 959 19.87 20.67 -6.74
CA ASP A 959 21.07 19.82 -6.73
C ASP A 959 21.65 19.56 -8.14
N GLY A 960 21.69 20.60 -8.97
CA GLY A 960 22.16 20.54 -10.35
C GLY A 960 21.17 19.97 -11.37
N TYR A 961 20.04 19.40 -10.94
CA TYR A 961 18.95 18.95 -11.81
C TYR A 961 17.97 20.08 -12.08
N VAL A 962 17.67 20.33 -13.36
CA VAL A 962 16.80 21.43 -13.77
C VAL A 962 15.40 20.91 -14.08
N LEU A 963 14.42 21.48 -13.40
CA LEU A 963 13.00 21.41 -13.74
C LEU A 963 12.67 22.56 -14.70
N PRO A 964 12.55 22.32 -16.02
CA PRO A 964 12.41 23.38 -16.99
C PRO A 964 10.98 23.92 -17.07
N SER A 965 10.85 25.20 -17.43
CA SER A 965 9.55 25.84 -17.71
C SER A 965 8.78 25.19 -18.87
N SER A 966 9.47 24.48 -19.79
CA SER A 966 8.84 23.71 -20.87
C SER A 966 7.86 22.65 -20.35
N SER A 967 8.06 22.15 -19.13
CA SER A 967 7.15 21.21 -18.47
C SER A 967 5.71 21.75 -18.36
N THR A 968 5.55 23.07 -18.22
CA THR A 968 4.22 23.72 -18.19
C THR A 968 3.53 23.77 -19.55
N ARG A 969 4.28 23.55 -20.63
CA ARG A 969 3.75 23.42 -22.00
C ARG A 969 3.25 22.01 -22.27
N GLU A 970 3.96 21.02 -21.73
CA GLU A 970 3.62 19.61 -21.84
C GLU A 970 2.45 19.22 -20.91
N MET A 971 2.39 19.81 -19.71
CA MET A 971 1.50 19.36 -18.63
C MET A 971 0.69 20.50 -18.02
N THR A 972 -0.46 20.18 -17.44
CA THR A 972 -1.29 21.13 -16.67
C THR A 972 -0.95 21.09 -15.17
N ALA A 973 -1.44 22.08 -14.42
CA ALA A 973 -1.13 22.21 -12.99
C ALA A 973 -1.70 21.08 -12.12
N CYS A 974 -2.81 20.45 -12.53
CA CYS A 974 -3.48 19.40 -11.74
C CYS A 974 -3.17 17.98 -12.25
N GLU A 975 -2.30 17.82 -13.24
CA GLU A 975 -1.83 16.52 -13.70
C GLU A 975 -0.85 15.90 -12.68
N ILE A 976 -1.07 14.62 -12.33
CA ILE A 976 -0.14 13.86 -11.48
C ILE A 976 1.22 13.72 -12.18
N LYS A 977 1.23 13.60 -13.52
CA LYS A 977 2.47 13.56 -14.31
C LYS A 977 3.40 14.74 -13.99
N PHE A 978 2.86 15.94 -13.81
CA PHE A 978 3.64 17.12 -13.42
C PHE A 978 4.17 17.00 -12.00
N ALA A 979 3.31 16.61 -11.05
CA ALA A 979 3.72 16.46 -9.66
C ALA A 979 4.80 15.37 -9.48
N VAL A 980 4.70 14.26 -10.21
CA VAL A 980 5.72 13.21 -10.28
C VAL A 980 7.02 13.73 -10.86
N HIS A 981 6.98 14.62 -11.87
CA HIS A 981 8.18 15.21 -12.44
C HIS A 981 8.91 16.12 -11.42
N VAL A 982 8.17 16.96 -10.68
CA VAL A 982 8.71 17.77 -9.57
C VAL A 982 9.34 16.88 -8.51
N GLU A 983 8.64 15.82 -8.10
CA GLU A 983 9.14 14.85 -7.13
C GLU A 983 10.40 14.14 -7.61
N SER A 984 10.45 13.75 -8.88
CA SER A 984 11.63 13.11 -9.47
C SER A 984 12.87 13.99 -9.35
N VAL A 985 12.73 15.31 -9.52
CA VAL A 985 13.85 16.25 -9.32
C VAL A 985 14.25 16.33 -7.85
N LEU A 986 13.29 16.51 -6.93
CA LEU A 986 13.55 16.57 -5.49
C LEU A 986 14.14 15.26 -4.92
N ASN A 987 13.87 14.11 -5.55
CA ASN A 987 14.32 12.80 -5.09
C ASN A 987 15.82 12.53 -5.30
N HIS A 988 16.50 13.34 -6.12
CA HIS A 988 17.94 13.27 -6.26
C HIS A 988 18.67 13.67 -4.98
N VAL A 989 18.01 14.42 -4.09
CA VAL A 989 18.54 14.83 -2.80
C VAL A 989 18.48 13.63 -1.83
N PRO A 990 19.63 13.08 -1.40
CA PRO A 990 19.66 11.88 -0.59
C PRO A 990 19.40 12.17 0.90
N GLN A 991 19.80 13.33 1.42
CA GLN A 991 19.59 13.70 2.83
C GLN A 991 18.17 14.24 3.05
N PRO A 992 17.35 13.60 3.92
CA PRO A 992 15.95 13.99 4.10
C PRO A 992 15.80 15.38 4.73
N GLU A 993 16.65 15.76 5.69
CA GLU A 993 16.64 17.09 6.30
C GLU A 993 16.95 18.23 5.30
N TYR A 994 17.88 17.99 4.37
CA TYR A 994 18.25 18.95 3.33
C TYR A 994 17.15 19.07 2.27
N ARG A 995 16.59 17.94 1.83
CA ARG A 995 15.41 17.91 0.97
C ARG A 995 14.29 18.76 1.55
N GLN A 996 14.02 18.65 2.85
CA GLN A 996 12.94 19.42 3.46
C GLN A 996 13.21 20.93 3.47
N LEU A 997 14.47 21.37 3.67
CA LEU A 997 14.82 22.79 3.52
C LEU A 997 14.64 23.30 2.09
N LEU A 998 14.92 22.48 1.07
CA LEU A 998 14.67 22.83 -0.33
C LEU A 998 13.17 22.98 -0.60
N VAL A 999 12.32 22.11 -0.03
CA VAL A 999 10.86 22.23 -0.09
C VAL A 999 10.39 23.52 0.59
N GLU A 1000 10.92 23.86 1.77
CA GLU A 1000 10.64 25.14 2.46
C GLU A 1000 11.05 26.35 1.59
N ALA A 1001 12.22 26.30 0.95
CA ALA A 1001 12.71 27.36 0.07
C ALA A 1001 11.83 27.55 -1.18
N ILE A 1002 11.44 26.45 -1.84
CA ILE A 1002 10.51 26.49 -2.97
C ILE A 1002 9.15 27.04 -2.52
N HIS A 1003 8.68 26.64 -1.35
CA HIS A 1003 7.43 27.18 -0.81
C HIS A 1003 7.49 28.71 -0.65
N VAL A 1004 8.59 29.26 -0.13
CA VAL A 1004 8.80 30.72 -0.07
C VAL A 1004 8.82 31.34 -1.48
N LEU A 1005 9.50 30.72 -2.45
CA LEU A 1005 9.50 31.19 -3.84
C LEU A 1005 8.09 31.24 -4.44
N THR A 1006 7.23 30.26 -4.12
CA THR A 1006 5.84 30.28 -4.61
C THR A 1006 5.03 31.44 -4.06
N LEU A 1007 5.29 31.88 -2.83
CA LEU A 1007 4.64 33.08 -2.27
C LEU A 1007 5.04 34.36 -3.00
N VAL A 1008 6.26 34.42 -3.55
CA VAL A 1008 6.68 35.53 -4.41
C VAL A 1008 6.00 35.46 -5.78
N SER A 1009 5.76 34.25 -6.30
CA SER A 1009 5.03 34.08 -7.57
C SER A 1009 3.58 34.53 -7.50
N ASP A 1010 2.97 34.58 -6.31
CA ASP A 1010 1.63 35.14 -6.09
C ASP A 1010 1.61 36.68 -6.19
N MET A 1011 2.78 37.33 -6.23
CA MET A 1011 2.89 38.77 -6.49
C MET A 1011 2.70 39.06 -7.99
N ASP A 1012 2.23 40.27 -8.29
CA ASP A 1012 1.92 40.75 -9.64
C ASP A 1012 3.22 41.10 -10.42
N VAL A 1013 4.02 40.06 -10.69
CA VAL A 1013 5.26 40.12 -11.47
C VAL A 1013 5.10 39.28 -12.72
N ASP A 1014 5.35 39.88 -13.89
CA ASP A 1014 5.19 39.26 -15.21
C ASP A 1014 6.22 38.14 -15.47
N SER A 1015 7.46 38.32 -15.02
CA SER A 1015 8.49 37.29 -15.10
C SER A 1015 9.57 37.50 -14.03
N ILE A 1016 10.00 36.39 -13.44
CA ILE A 1016 11.10 36.29 -12.48
C ILE A 1016 12.45 36.08 -13.21
N GLY A 1017 12.45 35.79 -14.52
CA GLY A 1017 13.69 35.65 -15.29
C GLY A 1017 14.29 34.24 -15.24
N GLY A 1018 15.62 34.12 -15.12
CA GLY A 1018 16.45 32.94 -15.40
C GLY A 1018 16.13 31.62 -14.69
N ILE A 1019 17.10 30.69 -14.68
CA ILE A 1019 17.00 29.45 -13.89
C ILE A 1019 17.29 29.80 -12.43
N ILE A 1020 16.34 29.53 -11.53
CA ILE A 1020 16.48 29.79 -10.09
C ILE A 1020 17.22 28.62 -9.46
N LEU A 1021 18.37 28.90 -8.85
CA LEU A 1021 19.18 27.90 -8.15
C LEU A 1021 18.71 27.78 -6.69
N VAL A 1022 17.90 26.77 -6.38
CA VAL A 1022 17.26 26.64 -5.06
C VAL A 1022 18.29 26.35 -3.97
N ASP A 1023 19.30 25.50 -4.24
CA ASP A 1023 20.37 25.19 -3.30
C ASP A 1023 21.13 26.45 -2.86
N ARG A 1024 21.39 27.36 -3.80
CA ARG A 1024 22.09 28.61 -3.52
C ARG A 1024 21.28 29.49 -2.55
N ILE A 1025 19.96 29.50 -2.65
CA ILE A 1025 19.08 30.23 -1.72
C ILE A 1025 19.18 29.62 -0.32
N VAL A 1026 19.17 28.29 -0.21
CA VAL A 1026 19.30 27.59 1.09
C VAL A 1026 20.67 27.86 1.72
N HIS A 1027 21.76 27.81 0.93
CA HIS A 1027 23.10 28.17 1.38
C HIS A 1027 23.20 29.62 1.85
N MET A 1028 22.66 30.58 1.08
CA MET A 1028 22.62 31.99 1.48
C MET A 1028 21.86 32.18 2.80
N ALA A 1029 20.73 31.50 2.98
CA ALA A 1029 19.98 31.53 4.24
C ALA A 1029 20.79 30.96 5.41
N SER A 1030 21.46 29.82 5.21
CA SER A 1030 22.34 29.19 6.20
C SER A 1030 23.54 30.10 6.56
N ASP A 1031 24.15 30.77 5.58
CA ASP A 1031 25.27 31.69 5.81
C ASP A 1031 24.84 32.93 6.60
N MET A 1032 23.69 33.52 6.28
CA MET A 1032 23.11 34.63 7.03
C MET A 1032 22.80 34.21 8.48
N PHE A 1033 22.23 33.02 8.67
CA PHE A 1033 22.00 32.45 10.00
C PHE A 1033 23.31 32.26 10.76
N LEU A 1034 24.34 31.69 10.12
CA LEU A 1034 25.66 31.47 10.72
C LEU A 1034 26.31 32.78 11.18
N GLN A 1035 26.21 33.84 10.38
CA GLN A 1035 26.72 35.16 10.71
C GLN A 1035 26.02 35.76 11.93
N ASP A 1036 24.68 35.68 11.98
CA ASP A 1036 23.90 36.16 13.11
C ASP A 1036 24.21 35.37 14.40
N GLN A 1037 24.34 34.04 14.31
CA GLN A 1037 24.70 33.20 15.48
C GLN A 1037 26.13 33.50 15.98
N LYS A 1038 27.09 33.72 15.06
CA LYS A 1038 28.45 34.16 15.43
C LYS A 1038 28.43 35.53 16.11
N ALA A 1039 27.64 36.47 15.62
CA ALA A 1039 27.50 37.79 16.23
C ALA A 1039 26.88 37.74 17.64
N LEU A 1040 26.04 36.75 17.91
CA LEU A 1040 25.44 36.48 19.23
C LEU A 1040 26.35 35.68 20.17
N GLY A 1041 27.55 35.29 19.73
CA GLY A 1041 28.54 34.60 20.55
C GLY A 1041 28.34 33.08 20.67
N ALA A 1042 27.67 32.44 19.70
CA ALA A 1042 27.56 30.98 19.64
C ALA A 1042 28.95 30.32 19.50
N GLY A 1043 29.21 29.25 20.27
CA GLY A 1043 30.48 28.51 20.22
C GLY A 1043 30.60 27.62 18.98
N ASP A 1044 31.84 27.30 18.58
CA ASP A 1044 32.15 26.55 17.35
C ASP A 1044 31.41 25.21 17.20
N PHE A 1045 31.05 24.56 18.31
CA PHE A 1045 30.26 23.32 18.32
C PHE A 1045 28.85 23.47 17.72
N TYR A 1046 28.18 24.61 17.94
CA TYR A 1046 26.84 24.88 17.38
C TYR A 1046 26.89 25.35 15.92
N LEU A 1047 28.07 25.72 15.44
CA LEU A 1047 28.31 26.26 14.12
C LEU A 1047 28.91 25.21 13.17
N ASP A 1048 28.94 23.96 13.61
CA ASP A 1048 29.40 22.84 12.78
C ASP A 1048 28.53 22.70 11.54
N GLN A 1049 29.19 22.48 10.41
CA GLN A 1049 28.55 22.36 9.11
C GLN A 1049 28.51 20.90 8.72
N ASP A 1050 27.37 20.46 8.20
CA ASP A 1050 27.25 19.14 7.60
C ASP A 1050 28.26 19.02 6.45
N PRO A 1051 29.22 18.07 6.50
CA PRO A 1051 30.24 17.93 5.46
C PRO A 1051 29.66 17.55 4.09
N ALA A 1052 28.45 16.97 4.04
CA ALA A 1052 27.81 16.60 2.78
C ALA A 1052 27.10 17.78 2.11
N THR A 1053 26.40 18.60 2.90
CA THR A 1053 25.53 19.67 2.38
C THR A 1053 26.06 21.08 2.63
N GLY A 1054 27.08 21.26 3.47
CA GLY A 1054 27.62 22.57 3.86
C GLY A 1054 26.68 23.44 4.71
N ILE A 1055 25.51 22.92 5.10
CA ILE A 1055 24.52 23.63 5.92
C ILE A 1055 24.89 23.50 7.39
N CYS A 1056 24.67 24.57 8.16
CA CYS A 1056 24.89 24.55 9.61
C CYS A 1056 23.92 23.56 10.29
N ASN A 1057 24.46 22.64 11.10
CA ASN A 1057 23.66 21.64 11.82
C ASN A 1057 22.57 22.28 12.71
N TYR A 1058 22.85 23.45 13.29
CA TYR A 1058 21.89 24.18 14.10
C TYR A 1058 20.77 24.84 13.28
N PHE A 1059 21.02 25.13 12.00
CA PHE A 1059 19.98 25.62 11.09
C PHE A 1059 18.94 24.53 10.80
N TYR A 1060 19.36 23.27 10.65
CA TYR A 1060 18.44 22.14 10.51
C TYR A 1060 17.54 21.93 11.72
N ASP A 1061 17.96 22.34 12.92
CA ASP A 1061 17.18 22.23 14.15
C ASP A 1061 16.44 23.54 14.54
N SER A 1062 16.55 24.57 13.70
CA SER A 1062 15.86 25.84 13.95
C SER A 1062 14.39 25.75 13.57
N ALA A 1063 13.52 26.32 14.40
CA ALA A 1063 12.08 26.36 14.13
C ALA A 1063 11.77 27.08 12.80
N PRO A 1064 10.73 26.69 12.04
CA PRO A 1064 10.36 27.41 10.82
C PRO A 1064 10.03 28.88 11.07
N SER A 1065 9.33 29.19 12.17
CA SER A 1065 8.89 30.53 12.53
C SER A 1065 9.77 31.16 13.62
N GLY A 1066 9.90 32.49 13.60
CA GLY A 1066 10.59 33.27 14.63
C GLY A 1066 11.66 34.19 14.07
N ALA A 1067 12.22 35.06 14.91
CA ALA A 1067 13.28 36.00 14.49
C ALA A 1067 14.53 35.29 13.95
N PHE A 1068 14.84 34.11 14.51
CA PHE A 1068 15.92 33.23 14.08
C PHE A 1068 15.40 31.97 13.37
N GLY A 1069 14.16 31.98 12.87
CA GLY A 1069 13.56 30.81 12.24
C GLY A 1069 13.98 30.62 10.77
N THR A 1070 13.94 29.38 10.27
CA THR A 1070 14.41 29.06 8.90
C THR A 1070 13.66 29.85 7.83
N MET A 1071 12.33 30.00 7.96
CA MET A 1071 11.52 30.74 6.99
C MET A 1071 11.91 32.22 6.91
N THR A 1072 12.36 32.82 8.01
CA THR A 1072 12.82 34.22 8.04
C THR A 1072 14.08 34.39 7.20
N TYR A 1073 15.05 33.48 7.35
CA TYR A 1073 16.29 33.51 6.57
C TYR A 1073 16.08 33.11 5.11
N LEU A 1074 15.23 32.12 4.84
CA LEU A 1074 14.83 31.75 3.48
C LEU A 1074 14.13 32.92 2.77
N THR A 1075 13.23 33.63 3.46
CA THR A 1075 12.57 34.83 2.90
C THR A 1075 13.58 35.94 2.58
N LYS A 1076 14.52 36.22 3.49
CA LYS A 1076 15.60 37.19 3.24
C LYS A 1076 16.47 36.76 2.06
N ALA A 1077 16.87 35.49 2.00
CA ALA A 1077 17.70 34.96 0.93
C ALA A 1077 16.99 35.01 -0.42
N VAL A 1078 15.72 34.64 -0.50
CA VAL A 1078 14.89 34.76 -1.71
C VAL A 1078 14.80 36.22 -2.16
N ALA A 1079 14.52 37.16 -1.26
CA ALA A 1079 14.43 38.57 -1.60
C ALA A 1079 15.73 39.14 -2.17
N ILE A 1080 16.88 38.80 -1.56
CA ILE A 1080 18.20 39.21 -2.05
C ILE A 1080 18.52 38.54 -3.39
N TYR A 1081 18.27 37.24 -3.51
CA TYR A 1081 18.57 36.48 -4.72
C TYR A 1081 17.77 36.96 -5.93
N LEU A 1082 16.48 37.26 -5.74
CA LEU A 1082 15.61 37.73 -6.83
C LEU A 1082 15.84 39.19 -7.21
N GLN A 1083 16.44 40.00 -6.33
CA GLN A 1083 16.82 41.38 -6.65
C GLN A 1083 17.77 41.45 -7.86
N ASP A 1084 18.58 40.41 -8.08
CA ASP A 1084 19.48 40.30 -9.23
C ASP A 1084 18.78 39.97 -10.55
N PHE A 1085 17.53 39.46 -10.50
CA PHE A 1085 16.77 39.00 -11.67
C PHE A 1085 15.60 39.90 -12.06
N LEU A 1086 15.08 40.70 -11.11
CA LEU A 1086 14.02 41.66 -11.42
C LEU A 1086 14.57 42.77 -12.32
N PRO A 1087 13.84 43.18 -13.38
CA PRO A 1087 14.25 44.31 -14.19
C PRO A 1087 14.43 45.52 -13.28
N SER A 1088 15.56 46.20 -13.41
CA SER A 1088 15.91 47.43 -12.68
C SER A 1088 14.98 48.59 -13.07
N SER A 1089 13.71 48.45 -12.73
CA SER A 1089 12.80 49.58 -12.62
C SER A 1089 13.16 50.26 -11.30
N SER A 1090 14.03 51.25 -11.45
CA SER A 1090 14.28 52.30 -10.48
C SER A 1090 12.98 52.76 -9.80
N CYS A 1091 12.73 52.26 -8.60
CA CYS A 1091 12.00 53.01 -7.58
C CYS A 1091 12.57 52.63 -6.22
N MET A 1092 13.53 53.45 -5.75
CA MET A 1092 13.80 53.55 -4.32
C MET A 1092 12.52 54.05 -3.65
N MET A 1093 11.86 53.21 -2.86
CA MET A 1093 10.96 53.69 -1.82
C MET A 1093 11.67 53.46 -0.48
N GLN A 1094 12.07 54.59 0.10
CA GLN A 1094 12.45 54.74 1.51
C GLN A 1094 11.31 54.37 2.44
#